data_AF-A0A1H7IH02-F1
#
_entry.id   AF-A0A1H7IH02-F1
#
_cell.length_a   1.000
_cell.length_b   1.000
_cell.length_c   1.000
_cell.angle_alpha   90.00
_cell.angle_beta   90.00
_cell.angle_gamma   90.00
#
_symmetry.space_group_name_H-M   'P 1'
#
loop_
_entity.id
_entity.type
_entity.pdbx_description
1 polymer ?
#
loop_
_entity_poly.entity_id
_entity_poly.type
_entity_poly.pdbx_seq_one_letter_code
_entity_poly.pdbx_strand_id
1 'polypeptide(L)'
;MHAKSKQRCVQRDMFSTRFRMWWLLLPFILMTSAVSADVLEQRDIAFYYGSRPPVDDLRHFDQIVIQPSQVLPHEKAALLKLDSLIFAYVSFGEIARNSEDMPRIKTSWSIGVNPAWNSLVMNMNDPGWHEYLLEHHFARLWREGYRAFFLDTVDSYLIVTAEGKQREEQETGLVALLAEVKRRFPGCKLILNRGFEVLDRASQYADGMVAESLFHGFDPVTGKHAPTKEENRTWLLNQLSRAQNEFKVPVTVLDYVEPGNWAEAEKTAREIVKLGFMPWVANGDLTWLGQGRLRLAPRKLLAIVNGSPAQQMDHELFRHAAMPLEYLGLALDYWYIDQLSLPIEPLVGRYAGVIAWLGEDSSISIGESSTGRYESTCARLKAEVDAGLPMVFMGHLPAGDACRNLIDYQGELQPTTRALKLGSAGERLGRPNTAPVVGSGTPDIRVRDRNEAWLTLSDGDKLFHPVAVGAWGGYALHPHILSESASGRREWLLDPFSFFQAALRLPAQPVFDLTTENGRRLGIIEVRGDRLFEKDEHGVEAIDRLRAWVERNGAPVTLGVIEAEADNEERRSKVRHLASMPQVRLASHTYSHPFYWGVFEGKTDANQQPYRYSVFMDGYAADITRETEGTVEFLKSMAPDSPLLLIWSGDGRPGPAALAATHKGGLPHYGGGGLRWQSGSLSLADLSPALRPTEWGTQILTPLTGEPLFAQLWYGEALNFGKISEWNRQLDSARRLRISSISVHADALLHARGMELLDALADEQRKENTLSIWVDEYVTRARAFQTASVARDLNGNWMLFGDALRTVRLPASEMLPEISTDVVGYSDRNSDRYIYLARNHAILKPRREGQTDAPVLRLLHASAPLKSWHLNADGTATILFEPRGDVTLAVPASCLLSSDGEMLSAVRQGSHSLFNVSTANASGEFRLEC
;
A
#
# COMPACT_ATOMS: atom_id res chain seq x y z
N MET A 1 -10.96 12.37 79.33
CA MET A 1 -10.48 11.29 80.22
C MET A 1 -8.95 11.27 80.23
N HIS A 2 -8.32 10.60 81.20
CA HIS A 2 -6.87 10.63 81.49
C HIS A 2 -5.99 10.35 80.24
N ALA A 3 -4.95 11.12 79.93
CA ALA A 3 -3.75 11.47 80.70
C ALA A 3 -2.73 10.32 80.83
N LYS A 4 -1.61 10.44 80.11
CA LYS A 4 -0.24 10.21 80.61
C LYS A 4 0.80 10.76 79.63
N SER A 5 1.84 11.38 80.18
CA SER A 5 3.02 11.86 79.48
C SER A 5 4.28 11.31 80.16
N LYS A 6 5.45 11.62 79.57
CA LYS A 6 6.85 11.32 79.98
C LYS A 6 7.50 10.18 79.16
N GLN A 7 8.79 10.25 78.80
CA GLN A 7 9.86 11.07 79.43
C GLN A 7 11.07 11.42 78.51
N ARG A 8 11.53 12.69 78.61
CA ARG A 8 12.91 13.23 78.41
C ARG A 8 13.55 13.23 76.99
N CYS A 9 14.07 14.36 76.47
CA CYS A 9 15.27 15.16 76.82
C CYS A 9 16.59 14.44 76.43
N VAL A 10 17.61 15.03 75.79
CA VAL A 10 18.13 16.43 75.63
C VAL A 10 18.72 16.55 74.19
N GLN A 11 18.75 17.64 73.40
CA GLN A 11 19.35 18.99 73.51
C GLN A 11 18.75 19.84 72.35
N ARG A 12 18.24 21.07 72.50
CA ARG A 12 18.95 22.38 72.61
C ARG A 12 20.07 22.55 71.56
N ASP A 13 20.15 23.62 70.77
CA ASP A 13 19.40 24.90 70.70
C ASP A 13 19.64 25.51 69.28
N MET A 14 19.00 26.55 68.71
CA MET A 14 18.14 27.63 69.24
C MET A 14 17.23 28.30 68.14
N PHE A 15 16.68 29.49 68.40
CA PHE A 15 15.89 30.47 67.59
C PHE A 15 16.01 30.46 66.04
N SER A 16 14.94 30.57 65.23
CA SER A 16 13.95 31.69 65.06
C SER A 16 14.59 33.01 64.54
N THR A 17 14.03 33.79 63.60
CA THR A 17 12.61 33.96 63.18
C THR A 17 12.48 34.72 61.83
N ARG A 18 11.36 34.47 61.10
CA ARG A 18 10.61 35.38 60.17
C ARG A 18 11.13 35.74 58.75
N PHE A 19 10.27 35.38 57.78
CA PHE A 19 9.90 36.10 56.54
C PHE A 19 10.96 36.44 55.48
N ARG A 20 10.94 35.68 54.37
CA ARG A 20 10.21 36.12 53.15
C ARG A 20 10.00 34.97 52.15
N MET A 21 8.93 35.12 51.38
CA MET A 21 8.42 34.22 50.35
C MET A 21 9.30 34.25 49.10
N TRP A 22 9.74 33.09 48.58
CA TRP A 22 10.03 32.84 47.14
C TRP A 22 10.17 31.33 46.85
N TRP A 23 9.24 30.84 46.03
CA TRP A 23 9.27 29.73 45.05
C TRP A 23 10.50 28.78 45.05
N LEU A 24 10.34 27.47 45.29
CA LEU A 24 9.86 26.46 44.30
C LEU A 24 10.48 26.63 42.91
N LEU A 25 11.60 25.92 42.63
CA LEU A 25 12.01 25.37 41.31
C LEU A 25 13.43 24.76 41.36
N LEU A 26 13.55 23.52 41.86
CA LEU A 26 14.71 22.61 41.71
C LEU A 26 14.27 21.28 42.35
N PRO A 27 13.90 20.25 41.55
CA PRO A 27 14.89 19.48 40.80
C PRO A 27 14.39 19.04 39.40
N PHE A 28 14.94 19.60 38.33
CA PHE A 28 14.66 19.13 36.96
C PHE A 28 15.81 19.41 35.97
N ILE A 29 17.05 19.14 36.39
CA ILE A 29 18.25 19.25 35.55
C ILE A 29 19.11 18.00 35.76
N LEU A 30 18.78 16.93 35.02
CA LEU A 30 19.66 15.81 34.59
C LEU A 30 18.86 14.68 33.90
N MET A 31 17.94 15.04 32.99
CA MET A 31 17.44 14.15 31.93
C MET A 31 17.29 14.94 30.63
N THR A 32 18.39 15.56 30.20
CA THR A 32 18.56 15.90 28.79
C THR A 32 18.93 14.62 28.06
N SER A 33 17.93 13.91 27.55
CA SER A 33 18.12 13.00 26.44
C SER A 33 18.98 13.72 25.39
N ALA A 34 20.01 13.07 24.87
CA ALA A 34 20.76 13.61 23.75
C ALA A 34 19.83 13.61 22.53
N VAL A 35 19.08 14.70 22.36
CA VAL A 35 18.40 15.03 21.11
C VAL A 35 19.52 15.22 20.10
N SER A 36 19.81 14.19 19.32
CA SER A 36 20.62 14.34 18.11
C SER A 36 20.01 15.49 17.33
N ALA A 37 20.83 16.52 17.06
CA ALA A 37 20.35 17.67 16.29
C ALA A 37 19.80 17.15 14.97
N ASP A 38 18.54 17.49 14.71
CA ASP A 38 17.79 16.98 13.57
C ASP A 38 18.14 17.82 12.34
N VAL A 39 19.34 17.56 11.78
CA VAL A 39 19.95 18.39 10.74
C VAL A 39 19.36 18.00 9.37
N LEU A 40 18.73 18.98 8.71
CA LEU A 40 18.14 18.85 7.37
C LEU A 40 19.14 18.34 6.31
N GLU A 41 20.44 18.52 6.53
CA GLU A 41 21.55 18.02 5.71
C GLU A 41 21.56 16.49 5.54
N GLN A 42 21.02 15.73 6.50
CA GLN A 42 20.97 14.26 6.42
C GLN A 42 19.62 13.70 5.97
N ARG A 43 18.61 14.55 5.74
CA ARG A 43 17.22 14.16 5.47
C ARG A 43 16.92 14.03 3.98
N ASP A 44 16.41 12.88 3.54
CA ASP A 44 16.08 12.64 2.13
C ASP A 44 14.99 13.59 1.62
N ILE A 45 15.12 14.04 0.37
CA ILE A 45 14.22 15.00 -0.27
C ILE A 45 13.71 14.48 -1.62
N ALA A 46 12.44 14.78 -1.92
CA ALA A 46 11.82 14.57 -3.22
C ALA A 46 11.09 15.84 -3.70
N PHE A 47 11.07 16.07 -5.01
CA PHE A 47 10.31 17.13 -5.67
C PHE A 47 9.29 16.49 -6.61
N TYR A 48 8.03 16.91 -6.51
CA TYR A 48 6.96 16.45 -7.40
C TYR A 48 5.91 17.54 -7.64
N TYR A 49 5.85 18.06 -8.87
CA TYR A 49 4.92 19.10 -9.32
C TYR A 49 3.80 18.56 -10.22
N GLY A 50 3.74 17.24 -10.45
CA GLY A 50 2.62 16.61 -11.14
C GLY A 50 1.31 16.66 -10.37
N SER A 51 0.20 16.38 -11.06
CA SER A 51 -1.10 16.23 -10.40
C SER A 51 -1.17 14.93 -9.60
N ARG A 52 -2.09 14.90 -8.63
CA ARG A 52 -2.41 13.74 -7.78
C ARG A 52 -1.17 13.04 -7.21
N PRO A 53 -0.40 13.71 -6.32
CA PRO A 53 0.84 13.18 -5.75
C PRO A 53 0.60 11.84 -5.04
N PRO A 54 1.42 10.79 -5.30
CA PRO A 54 1.25 9.49 -4.68
C PRO A 54 1.73 9.50 -3.22
N VAL A 55 0.83 9.90 -2.31
CA VAL A 55 1.11 10.08 -0.87
C VAL A 55 1.74 8.84 -0.22
N ASP A 56 1.26 7.64 -0.58
CA ASP A 56 1.77 6.35 -0.10
C ASP A 56 3.25 6.11 -0.43
N ASP A 57 3.73 6.68 -1.53
CA ASP A 57 5.10 6.50 -2.02
C ASP A 57 5.99 7.67 -1.55
N LEU A 58 5.44 8.89 -1.50
CA LEU A 58 6.18 10.07 -1.03
C LEU A 58 6.59 10.00 0.45
N ARG A 59 5.92 9.19 1.29
CA ARG A 59 6.28 8.98 2.71
C ARG A 59 7.66 8.35 2.96
N HIS A 60 8.35 7.87 1.93
CA HIS A 60 9.75 7.43 2.03
C HIS A 60 10.74 8.60 2.21
N PHE A 61 10.33 9.84 1.95
CA PHE A 61 11.20 11.02 2.00
C PHE A 61 10.90 11.88 3.24
N ASP A 62 11.95 12.34 3.92
CA ASP A 62 11.86 13.23 5.09
C ASP A 62 11.39 14.64 4.73
N GLN A 63 11.60 15.04 3.47
CA GLN A 63 11.29 16.35 2.90
C GLN A 63 10.60 16.16 1.54
N ILE A 64 9.46 16.79 1.32
CA ILE A 64 8.66 16.62 0.10
C ILE A 64 8.27 18.00 -0.42
N VAL A 65 8.76 18.37 -1.60
CA VAL A 65 8.43 19.64 -2.27
C VAL A 65 7.33 19.43 -3.29
N ILE A 66 6.22 20.15 -3.14
CA ILE A 66 5.05 20.05 -4.02
C ILE A 66 4.62 21.40 -4.56
N GLN A 67 3.93 21.37 -5.70
CA GLN A 67 3.21 22.51 -6.25
C GLN A 67 1.78 22.56 -5.67
N PRO A 68 1.43 23.50 -4.77
CA PRO A 68 0.16 23.44 -4.03
C PRO A 68 -1.10 23.51 -4.90
N SER A 69 -1.01 24.08 -6.11
CA SER A 69 -2.14 24.16 -7.05
C SER A 69 -2.48 22.82 -7.72
N GLN A 70 -1.63 21.80 -7.60
CA GLN A 70 -1.80 20.48 -8.25
C GLN A 70 -2.33 19.40 -7.28
N VAL A 71 -2.61 19.78 -6.03
CA VAL A 71 -2.97 18.87 -4.93
C VAL A 71 -4.41 19.08 -4.50
N LEU A 72 -5.21 18.02 -4.52
CA LEU A 72 -6.62 18.06 -4.09
C LEU A 72 -6.73 18.19 -2.56
N PRO A 73 -7.86 18.71 -2.01
CA PRO A 73 -7.99 18.95 -0.58
C PRO A 73 -7.78 17.71 0.30
N HIS A 74 -8.20 16.53 -0.15
CA HIS A 74 -8.01 15.28 0.58
C HIS A 74 -6.56 14.76 0.49
N GLU A 75 -5.91 14.91 -0.67
CA GLU A 75 -4.48 14.58 -0.87
C GLU A 75 -3.60 15.47 0.02
N LYS A 76 -3.88 16.78 0.07
CA LYS A 76 -3.20 17.71 0.99
C LYS A 76 -3.41 17.30 2.45
N ALA A 77 -4.62 16.92 2.83
CA ALA A 77 -4.92 16.46 4.18
C ALA A 77 -4.26 15.11 4.53
N ALA A 78 -3.83 14.33 3.53
CA ALA A 78 -3.03 13.11 3.72
C ALA A 78 -1.52 13.43 3.77
N LEU A 79 -1.00 14.28 2.86
CA LEU A 79 0.39 14.74 2.86
C LEU A 79 0.76 15.44 4.17
N LEU A 80 -0.08 16.36 4.67
CA LEU A 80 0.16 17.09 5.92
C LEU A 80 -0.01 16.24 7.19
N LYS A 81 -0.32 14.94 7.06
CA LYS A 81 -0.32 13.95 8.15
C LYS A 81 0.89 13.03 8.13
N LEU A 82 1.76 13.13 7.12
CA LEU A 82 3.04 12.42 7.11
C LEU A 82 3.97 13.03 8.17
N ASP A 83 4.91 12.23 8.67
CA ASP A 83 6.00 12.72 9.54
C ASP A 83 7.03 13.58 8.75
N SER A 84 6.92 13.61 7.42
CA SER A 84 7.72 14.39 6.48
C SER A 84 7.44 15.90 6.53
N LEU A 85 8.45 16.72 6.25
CA LEU A 85 8.28 18.15 6.02
C LEU A 85 7.74 18.42 4.60
N ILE A 86 6.49 18.85 4.50
CA ILE A 86 5.86 19.23 3.23
C ILE A 86 6.17 20.69 2.90
N PHE A 87 7.05 20.92 1.93
CA PHE A 87 7.40 22.22 1.39
C PHE A 87 6.43 22.61 0.26
N ALA A 88 5.77 23.75 0.42
CA ALA A 88 5.00 24.36 -0.66
C ALA A 88 5.93 25.20 -1.56
N TYR A 89 5.91 24.96 -2.87
CA TYR A 89 6.54 25.84 -3.85
C TYR A 89 5.94 27.26 -3.80
N VAL A 90 6.82 28.26 -3.85
CA VAL A 90 6.49 29.69 -3.98
C VAL A 90 7.49 30.33 -4.95
N SER A 91 7.00 30.86 -6.07
CA SER A 91 7.81 31.72 -6.94
C SER A 91 8.01 33.07 -6.24
N PHE A 92 9.26 33.39 -5.88
CA PHE A 92 9.58 34.49 -4.96
C PHE A 92 10.01 35.77 -5.69
N GLY A 93 10.75 35.63 -6.80
CA GLY A 93 11.20 36.76 -7.64
C GLY A 93 10.40 36.97 -8.92
N GLU A 94 9.53 36.03 -9.30
CA GLU A 94 8.77 36.08 -10.56
C GLU A 94 7.28 35.76 -10.41
N ILE A 95 6.48 36.17 -11.41
CA ILE A 95 5.14 35.65 -11.63
C ILE A 95 4.87 35.36 -13.11
N ALA A 96 4.39 34.15 -13.40
CA ALA A 96 4.08 33.70 -14.76
C ALA A 96 2.93 34.52 -15.36
N ARG A 97 3.07 34.98 -16.62
CA ARG A 97 2.10 35.92 -17.25
C ARG A 97 0.75 35.30 -17.59
N ASN A 98 0.64 33.97 -17.49
CA ASN A 98 -0.58 33.18 -17.61
C ASN A 98 -1.15 32.73 -16.24
N SER A 99 -0.56 33.15 -15.12
CA SER A 99 -1.06 32.81 -13.78
C SER A 99 -2.45 33.40 -13.53
N GLU A 100 -3.33 32.64 -12.86
CA GLU A 100 -4.65 33.10 -12.39
C GLU A 100 -4.57 34.32 -11.47
N ASP A 101 -3.40 34.55 -10.86
CA ASP A 101 -3.13 35.70 -10.00
C ASP A 101 -2.79 36.99 -10.76
N MET A 102 -2.46 36.93 -12.06
CA MET A 102 -2.07 38.11 -12.85
C MET A 102 -3.06 39.29 -12.79
N PRO A 103 -4.40 39.11 -12.74
CA PRO A 103 -5.34 40.22 -12.54
C PRO A 103 -5.19 40.98 -11.21
N ARG A 104 -4.46 40.43 -10.23
CA ARG A 104 -4.13 41.07 -8.95
C ARG A 104 -2.79 41.80 -8.98
N ILE A 105 -1.96 41.55 -10.00
CA ILE A 105 -0.59 42.07 -10.12
C ILE A 105 -0.59 43.40 -10.86
N LYS A 106 0.05 44.41 -10.27
CA LYS A 106 0.35 45.67 -10.98
C LYS A 106 1.64 45.49 -11.77
N THR A 107 1.60 45.73 -13.08
CA THR A 107 2.80 45.65 -13.93
C THR A 107 3.91 46.62 -13.52
N SER A 108 3.58 47.69 -12.80
CA SER A 108 4.55 48.62 -12.20
C SER A 108 5.43 47.99 -11.11
N TRP A 109 5.02 46.85 -10.55
CA TRP A 109 5.83 46.07 -9.60
C TRP A 109 6.93 45.24 -10.28
N SER A 110 6.98 45.21 -11.61
CA SER A 110 7.95 44.45 -12.38
C SER A 110 9.11 45.32 -12.88
N ILE A 111 10.33 44.77 -12.85
CA ILE A 111 11.55 45.38 -13.39
C ILE A 111 11.98 44.77 -14.74
N GLY A 112 11.27 43.76 -15.24
CA GLY A 112 11.55 43.16 -16.55
C GLY A 112 10.81 41.86 -16.80
N VAL A 113 11.22 41.12 -17.83
CA VAL A 113 10.57 39.88 -18.27
C VAL A 113 11.62 38.78 -18.37
N ASN A 114 11.33 37.60 -17.86
CA ASN A 114 12.11 36.40 -18.14
C ASN A 114 11.43 35.69 -19.34
N PRO A 115 12.05 35.72 -20.53
CA PRO A 115 11.42 35.17 -21.73
C PRO A 115 11.37 33.64 -21.75
N ALA A 116 12.24 32.96 -20.98
CA ALA A 116 12.29 31.50 -20.95
C ALA A 116 11.03 30.88 -20.31
N TRP A 117 10.49 31.54 -19.27
CA TRP A 117 9.30 31.10 -18.52
C TRP A 117 8.06 31.97 -18.78
N ASN A 118 8.14 32.94 -19.70
CA ASN A 118 7.08 33.92 -19.99
C ASN A 118 6.52 34.58 -18.72
N SER A 119 7.42 35.00 -17.83
CA SER A 119 7.13 35.55 -16.51
C SER A 119 7.58 37.01 -16.38
N LEU A 120 6.97 37.74 -15.46
CA LEU A 120 7.44 39.05 -15.02
C LEU A 120 8.48 38.86 -13.92
N VAL A 121 9.65 39.49 -14.08
CA VAL A 121 10.65 39.62 -13.01
C VAL A 121 10.21 40.78 -12.11
N MET A 122 10.06 40.50 -10.82
CA MET A 122 9.44 41.42 -9.86
C MET A 122 10.51 42.25 -9.14
N ASN A 123 10.12 43.46 -8.77
CA ASN A 123 10.94 44.36 -7.98
C ASN A 123 10.97 43.86 -6.54
N MET A 124 12.09 43.28 -6.13
CA MET A 124 12.29 42.77 -4.77
C MET A 124 12.37 43.87 -3.72
N ASN A 125 12.30 45.15 -4.10
CA ASN A 125 12.18 46.29 -3.19
C ASN A 125 10.81 47.02 -3.30
N ASP A 126 9.84 46.50 -4.06
CA ASP A 126 8.49 47.10 -4.13
C ASP A 126 7.59 46.58 -2.99
N PRO A 127 7.03 47.47 -2.14
CA PRO A 127 6.23 47.07 -1.00
C PRO A 127 4.90 46.40 -1.39
N GLY A 128 4.38 46.67 -2.59
CA GLY A 128 3.17 46.02 -3.10
C GLY A 128 3.41 44.57 -3.52
N TRP A 129 4.60 44.25 -4.06
CA TRP A 129 5.00 42.85 -4.30
C TRP A 129 5.22 42.10 -2.99
N HIS A 130 5.87 42.73 -2.01
CA HIS A 130 6.06 42.16 -0.66
C HIS A 130 4.73 41.84 0.02
N GLU A 131 3.82 42.82 0.09
CA GLU A 131 2.51 42.64 0.71
C GLU A 131 1.69 41.55 -0.01
N TYR A 132 1.74 41.53 -1.34
CA TYR A 132 1.09 40.50 -2.14
C TYR A 132 1.60 39.09 -1.81
N LEU A 133 2.93 38.86 -1.80
CA LEU A 133 3.50 37.55 -1.43
C LEU A 133 3.14 37.15 0.01
N LEU A 134 3.28 38.07 0.96
CA LEU A 134 3.04 37.81 2.38
C LEU A 134 1.58 37.41 2.65
N GLU A 135 0.60 38.08 2.03
CA GLU A 135 -0.83 37.86 2.31
C GLU A 135 -1.48 36.79 1.40
N HIS A 136 -1.15 36.78 0.11
CA HIS A 136 -1.79 35.90 -0.87
C HIS A 136 -1.08 34.57 -1.10
N HIS A 137 0.23 34.48 -0.84
CA HIS A 137 0.98 33.22 -0.88
C HIS A 137 1.25 32.69 0.52
N PHE A 138 2.13 33.32 1.31
CA PHE A 138 2.56 32.77 2.60
C PHE A 138 1.41 32.65 3.62
N ALA A 139 0.63 33.72 3.86
CA ALA A 139 -0.46 33.65 4.84
C ALA A 139 -1.59 32.70 4.39
N ARG A 140 -1.83 32.58 3.08
CA ARG A 140 -2.76 31.59 2.52
C ARG A 140 -2.27 30.16 2.78
N LEU A 141 -1.05 29.82 2.35
CA LEU A 141 -0.48 28.48 2.51
C LEU A 141 -0.33 28.11 3.99
N TRP A 142 0.00 29.08 4.86
CA TRP A 142 0.03 28.90 6.30
C TRP A 142 -1.36 28.56 6.90
N ARG A 143 -2.43 29.25 6.46
CA ARG A 143 -3.82 28.88 6.81
C ARG A 143 -4.20 27.50 6.27
N GLU A 144 -3.67 27.12 5.12
CA GLU A 144 -3.88 25.79 4.51
C GLU A 144 -3.09 24.66 5.20
N GLY A 145 -2.22 24.98 6.16
CA GLY A 145 -1.51 24.02 7.02
C GLY A 145 -0.01 23.90 6.77
N TYR A 146 0.52 24.46 5.68
CA TYR A 146 1.95 24.39 5.35
C TYR A 146 2.80 25.15 6.37
N ARG A 147 3.95 24.58 6.73
CA ARG A 147 4.96 25.18 7.64
C ARG A 147 6.34 25.28 7.00
N ALA A 148 6.49 24.82 5.77
CA ALA A 148 7.73 24.82 5.02
C ALA A 148 7.46 25.35 3.60
N PHE A 149 8.40 26.12 3.07
CA PHE A 149 8.27 26.82 1.79
C PHE A 149 9.56 26.66 0.98
N PHE A 150 9.41 26.23 -0.27
CA PHE A 150 10.50 26.21 -1.24
C PHE A 150 10.37 27.48 -2.09
N LEU A 151 11.39 28.34 -2.01
CA LEU A 151 11.41 29.66 -2.64
C LEU A 151 12.19 29.57 -3.93
N ASP A 152 11.49 29.66 -5.06
CA ASP A 152 12.10 29.66 -6.39
C ASP A 152 12.27 31.09 -6.92
N THR A 153 13.01 31.25 -8.03
CA THR A 153 13.29 32.53 -8.72
C THR A 153 13.97 33.60 -7.85
N VAL A 154 14.71 33.17 -6.82
CA VAL A 154 15.42 34.04 -5.87
C VAL A 154 16.49 34.89 -6.56
N ASP A 155 17.14 34.37 -7.60
CA ASP A 155 18.20 35.03 -8.36
C ASP A 155 17.71 35.78 -9.62
N SER A 156 16.41 35.74 -9.95
CA SER A 156 15.87 36.27 -11.22
C SER A 156 16.08 37.76 -11.46
N TYR A 157 16.31 38.57 -10.42
CA TYR A 157 16.68 39.98 -10.58
C TYR A 157 18.01 40.15 -11.33
N LEU A 158 18.91 39.16 -11.31
CA LEU A 158 20.17 39.17 -12.05
C LEU A 158 19.96 39.13 -13.57
N ILE A 159 18.84 38.60 -14.05
CA ILE A 159 18.48 38.54 -15.48
C ILE A 159 18.34 39.95 -16.07
N VAL A 160 17.91 40.92 -15.25
CA VAL A 160 17.48 42.26 -15.70
C VAL A 160 18.26 43.41 -15.04
N THR A 161 19.21 43.12 -14.14
CA THR A 161 20.03 44.14 -13.45
C THR A 161 21.53 43.95 -13.68
N ALA A 162 22.20 45.04 -14.06
CA ALA A 162 23.66 45.13 -14.05
C ALA A 162 24.20 45.28 -12.62
N GLU A 163 25.50 45.05 -12.43
CA GLU A 163 26.18 45.27 -11.14
C GLU A 163 26.12 46.73 -10.68
N GLY A 164 26.13 46.93 -9.36
CA GLY A 164 26.04 48.22 -8.70
C GLY A 164 24.66 48.47 -8.07
N LYS A 165 24.35 49.74 -7.81
CA LYS A 165 23.26 50.19 -6.92
C LYS A 165 21.89 49.54 -7.18
N GLN A 166 21.49 49.36 -8.44
CA GLN A 166 20.20 48.76 -8.75
C GLN A 166 20.12 47.30 -8.26
N ARG A 167 21.21 46.54 -8.37
CA ARG A 167 21.30 45.16 -7.87
C ARG A 167 21.31 45.12 -6.35
N GLU A 168 22.11 45.97 -5.70
CA GLU A 168 22.16 46.12 -4.24
C GLU A 168 20.77 46.45 -3.64
N GLU A 169 19.97 47.27 -4.33
CA GLU A 169 18.59 47.58 -3.94
C GLU A 169 17.67 46.34 -4.03
N GLN A 170 17.80 45.50 -5.06
CA GLN A 170 17.04 44.24 -5.17
C GLN A 170 17.44 43.24 -4.09
N GLU A 171 18.74 43.01 -3.89
CA GLU A 171 19.28 42.14 -2.84
C GLU A 171 18.82 42.57 -1.45
N THR A 172 18.87 43.88 -1.15
CA THR A 172 18.45 44.42 0.15
C THR A 172 16.95 44.19 0.39
N GLY A 173 16.12 44.45 -0.62
CA GLY A 173 14.68 44.21 -0.52
C GLY A 173 14.33 42.71 -0.40
N LEU A 174 15.07 41.84 -1.09
CA LEU A 174 14.93 40.39 -1.01
C LEU A 174 15.26 39.87 0.40
N VAL A 175 16.40 40.30 0.98
CA VAL A 175 16.78 39.95 2.36
C VAL A 175 15.75 40.46 3.37
N ALA A 176 15.23 41.67 3.18
CA ALA A 176 14.17 42.22 4.02
C ALA A 176 12.87 41.40 3.95
N LEU A 177 12.50 40.91 2.76
CA LEU A 177 11.33 40.04 2.60
C LEU A 177 11.52 38.68 3.29
N LEU A 178 12.70 38.04 3.18
CA LEU A 178 13.02 36.81 3.89
C LEU A 178 12.92 36.98 5.42
N ALA A 179 13.45 38.08 5.95
CA ALA A 179 13.35 38.44 7.36
C ALA A 179 11.88 38.63 7.79
N GLU A 180 11.07 39.31 6.96
CA GLU A 180 9.64 39.56 7.22
C GLU A 180 8.81 38.28 7.17
N VAL A 181 9.11 37.34 6.25
CA VAL A 181 8.51 35.99 6.21
C VAL A 181 8.80 35.25 7.51
N LYS A 182 10.06 35.19 7.95
CA LYS A 182 10.44 34.57 9.24
C LYS A 182 9.78 35.23 10.44
N ARG A 183 9.57 36.55 10.38
CA ARG A 183 8.90 37.33 11.44
C ARG A 183 7.38 37.11 11.50
N ARG A 184 6.69 37.05 10.35
CA ARG A 184 5.23 36.81 10.27
C ARG A 184 4.84 35.35 10.46
N PHE A 185 5.72 34.41 10.11
CA PHE A 185 5.47 32.97 10.18
C PHE A 185 6.55 32.28 11.04
N PRO A 186 6.53 32.48 12.38
CA PRO A 186 7.57 31.96 13.27
C PRO A 186 7.73 30.44 13.16
N GLY A 187 8.98 29.99 13.07
CA GLY A 187 9.31 28.56 12.93
C GLY A 187 9.10 27.98 11.54
N CYS A 188 8.72 28.78 10.53
CA CYS A 188 8.66 28.29 9.16
C CYS A 188 10.03 27.82 8.65
N LYS A 189 10.02 26.81 7.78
CA LYS A 189 11.22 26.31 7.09
C LYS A 189 11.32 26.91 5.69
N LEU A 190 12.47 27.47 5.33
CA LEU A 190 12.72 28.05 4.00
C LEU A 190 13.88 27.34 3.31
N ILE A 191 13.62 26.74 2.15
CA ILE A 191 14.67 26.32 1.21
C ILE A 191 14.68 27.32 0.06
N LEU A 192 15.85 27.85 -0.30
CA LEU A 192 16.00 28.79 -1.42
C LEU A 192 16.58 28.07 -2.64
N ASN A 193 15.99 28.28 -3.82
CA ASN A 193 16.66 27.96 -5.08
C ASN A 193 17.69 29.05 -5.37
N ARG A 194 18.98 28.72 -5.24
CA ARG A 194 20.11 29.66 -5.39
C ARG A 194 19.97 30.91 -4.52
N GLY A 195 20.33 32.10 -5.03
CA GLY A 195 20.49 33.33 -4.25
C GLY A 195 21.83 33.41 -3.51
N PHE A 196 22.92 32.94 -4.14
CA PHE A 196 24.26 32.91 -3.54
C PHE A 196 24.79 34.30 -3.17
N GLU A 197 24.36 35.32 -3.92
CA GLU A 197 24.75 36.73 -3.82
C GLU A 197 24.33 37.38 -2.50
N VAL A 198 23.29 36.84 -1.85
CA VAL A 198 22.73 37.36 -0.59
C VAL A 198 23.03 36.49 0.63
N LEU A 199 23.72 35.36 0.48
CA LEU A 199 23.91 34.38 1.56
C LEU A 199 24.65 34.94 2.79
N ASP A 200 25.50 35.93 2.60
CA ASP A 200 26.20 36.65 3.67
C ASP A 200 25.24 37.30 4.69
N ARG A 201 24.07 37.74 4.22
CA ARG A 201 23.00 38.38 5.00
C ARG A 201 21.80 37.46 5.23
N ALA A 202 21.51 36.58 4.27
CA ALA A 202 20.29 35.77 4.20
C ALA A 202 20.43 34.37 4.84
N SER A 203 21.64 33.84 5.04
CA SER A 203 21.87 32.48 5.56
C SER A 203 21.15 32.20 6.89
N GLN A 204 21.05 33.18 7.78
CA GLN A 204 20.27 33.09 9.03
C GLN A 204 18.76 32.83 8.85
N TYR A 205 18.23 33.05 7.64
CA TYR A 205 16.83 32.78 7.26
C TYR A 205 16.68 31.53 6.39
N ALA A 206 17.78 30.94 5.91
CA ALA A 206 17.81 29.75 5.08
C ALA A 206 17.93 28.48 5.95
N ASP A 207 16.97 27.57 5.84
CA ASP A 207 17.07 26.23 6.43
C ASP A 207 17.73 25.22 5.47
N GLY A 208 17.78 25.55 4.18
CA GLY A 208 18.48 24.80 3.14
C GLY A 208 18.57 25.58 1.83
N MET A 209 19.31 25.03 0.88
CA MET A 209 19.49 25.57 -0.45
C MET A 209 19.36 24.46 -1.50
N VAL A 210 18.81 24.83 -2.64
CA VAL A 210 18.74 24.06 -3.87
C VAL A 210 19.59 24.76 -4.94
N ALA A 211 20.17 24.00 -5.85
CA ALA A 211 20.67 24.55 -7.10
C ALA A 211 20.52 23.60 -8.28
N GLU A 212 20.34 24.21 -9.45
CA GLU A 212 20.06 23.55 -10.73
C GLU A 212 21.00 24.14 -11.80
N SER A 213 21.75 23.38 -12.60
CA SER A 213 22.02 21.93 -12.49
C SER A 213 23.51 21.69 -12.66
N LEU A 214 24.03 20.66 -12.00
CA LEU A 214 25.45 20.47 -11.77
C LEU A 214 26.14 19.64 -12.86
N PHE A 215 25.50 18.57 -13.33
CA PHE A 215 26.01 17.69 -14.38
C PHE A 215 25.09 17.68 -15.61
N HIS A 216 23.77 17.62 -15.40
CA HIS A 216 22.75 17.57 -16.45
C HIS A 216 21.70 18.67 -16.24
N GLY A 217 21.72 19.68 -17.12
CA GLY A 217 20.73 20.75 -17.14
C GLY A 217 19.57 20.47 -18.09
N PHE A 218 18.51 21.26 -17.93
CA PHE A 218 17.32 21.28 -18.79
C PHE A 218 17.15 22.67 -19.38
N ASP A 219 16.90 22.75 -20.68
CA ASP A 219 16.50 23.98 -21.37
C ASP A 219 14.97 24.02 -21.52
N PRO A 220 14.24 24.86 -20.75
CA PRO A 220 12.78 24.93 -20.80
C PRO A 220 12.24 25.50 -22.12
N VAL A 221 13.06 26.19 -22.92
CA VAL A 221 12.63 26.76 -24.21
C VAL A 221 12.64 25.69 -25.31
N THR A 222 13.61 24.77 -25.28
CA THR A 222 13.69 23.69 -26.27
C THR A 222 13.21 22.33 -25.76
N GLY A 223 12.94 22.20 -24.46
CA GLY A 223 12.56 20.96 -23.79
C GLY A 223 13.67 19.92 -23.74
N LYS A 224 14.94 20.34 -23.80
CA LYS A 224 16.09 19.44 -24.00
C LYS A 224 16.97 19.33 -22.76
N HIS A 225 17.33 18.10 -22.44
CA HIS A 225 18.39 17.78 -21.49
C HIS A 225 19.77 17.93 -22.16
N ALA A 226 20.72 18.55 -21.46
CA ALA A 226 22.09 18.73 -21.94
C ALA A 226 23.10 18.75 -20.79
N PRO A 227 24.34 18.24 -20.99
CA PRO A 227 25.39 18.34 -19.98
C PRO A 227 25.72 19.80 -19.62
N THR A 228 25.86 20.08 -18.33
CA THR A 228 26.32 21.39 -17.84
C THR A 228 27.75 21.65 -18.32
N LYS A 229 28.00 22.85 -18.87
CA LYS A 229 29.34 23.26 -19.30
C LYS A 229 30.32 23.29 -18.12
N GLU A 230 31.56 22.90 -18.34
CA GLU A 230 32.56 22.77 -17.28
C GLU A 230 32.86 24.10 -16.57
N GLU A 231 32.77 25.24 -17.26
CA GLU A 231 32.93 26.56 -16.61
C GLU A 231 31.79 26.84 -15.62
N ASN A 232 30.54 26.59 -16.05
CA ASN A 232 29.34 26.76 -15.22
C ASN A 232 29.35 25.80 -14.02
N ARG A 233 29.74 24.54 -14.26
CA ARG A 233 29.87 23.50 -13.24
C ARG A 233 30.94 23.87 -12.20
N THR A 234 32.10 24.34 -12.65
CA THR A 234 33.18 24.80 -11.76
C THR A 234 32.73 26.00 -10.92
N TRP A 235 32.05 26.98 -11.53
CA TRP A 235 31.48 28.11 -10.79
C TRP A 235 30.46 27.66 -9.75
N LEU A 236 29.53 26.78 -10.14
CA LEU A 236 28.48 26.29 -9.25
C LEU A 236 29.05 25.50 -8.07
N LEU A 237 29.99 24.59 -8.31
CA LEU A 237 30.69 23.85 -7.24
C LEU A 237 31.31 24.78 -6.20
N ASN A 238 31.92 25.89 -6.63
CA ASN A 238 32.47 26.88 -5.72
C ASN A 238 31.36 27.54 -4.88
N GLN A 239 30.22 27.93 -5.47
CA GLN A 239 29.11 28.52 -4.70
C GLN A 239 28.44 27.53 -3.73
N LEU A 240 28.22 26.28 -4.15
CA LEU A 240 27.67 25.23 -3.29
C LEU A 240 28.61 24.90 -2.12
N SER A 241 29.91 24.81 -2.40
CA SER A 241 30.93 24.66 -1.37
C SER A 241 30.92 25.82 -0.38
N ARG A 242 30.74 27.07 -0.83
CA ARG A 242 30.61 28.24 0.06
C ARG A 242 29.34 28.19 0.89
N ALA A 243 28.19 27.85 0.29
CA ALA A 243 26.92 27.69 1.01
C ALA A 243 27.03 26.70 2.19
N GLN A 244 27.62 25.53 1.95
CA GLN A 244 27.80 24.49 2.98
C GLN A 244 28.95 24.82 3.96
N ASN A 245 30.10 25.28 3.46
CA ASN A 245 31.31 25.44 4.28
C ASN A 245 31.42 26.79 5.00
N GLU A 246 31.07 27.89 4.35
CA GLU A 246 31.11 29.24 4.96
C GLU A 246 29.82 29.50 5.74
N PHE A 247 28.66 29.27 5.11
CA PHE A 247 27.36 29.69 5.65
C PHE A 247 26.57 28.60 6.40
N LYS A 248 27.04 27.34 6.38
CA LYS A 248 26.39 26.19 7.04
C LYS A 248 24.95 25.93 6.59
N VAL A 249 24.63 26.27 5.35
CA VAL A 249 23.35 26.00 4.72
C VAL A 249 23.41 24.61 4.05
N PRO A 250 22.53 23.66 4.39
CA PRO A 250 22.43 22.36 3.70
C PRO A 250 22.14 22.53 2.20
N VAL A 251 22.79 21.72 1.35
CA VAL A 251 22.69 21.85 -0.12
C VAL A 251 22.07 20.61 -0.76
N THR A 252 21.04 20.84 -1.57
CA THR A 252 20.45 19.88 -2.52
C THR A 252 20.80 20.30 -3.95
N VAL A 253 21.10 19.33 -4.80
CA VAL A 253 21.37 19.54 -6.24
C VAL A 253 20.27 18.86 -7.04
N LEU A 254 19.62 19.63 -7.92
CA LEU A 254 18.65 19.12 -8.89
C LEU A 254 19.27 19.04 -10.28
N ASP A 255 19.28 17.83 -10.82
CA ASP A 255 19.80 17.49 -12.13
C ASP A 255 18.72 16.78 -12.96
N TYR A 256 18.79 16.93 -14.28
CA TYR A 256 17.69 16.60 -15.17
C TYR A 256 18.06 15.55 -16.22
N VAL A 257 17.29 14.46 -16.28
CA VAL A 257 17.42 13.38 -17.26
C VAL A 257 16.05 12.94 -17.77
N GLU A 258 16.03 12.26 -18.92
CA GLU A 258 14.80 11.70 -19.49
C GLU A 258 14.14 10.67 -18.54
N PRO A 259 12.81 10.70 -18.37
CA PRO A 259 12.08 9.70 -17.59
C PRO A 259 12.44 8.26 -18.00
N GLY A 260 12.65 7.40 -17.01
CA GLY A 260 13.02 6.00 -17.23
C GLY A 260 14.50 5.72 -17.47
N ASN A 261 15.35 6.75 -17.67
CA ASN A 261 16.80 6.58 -17.73
C ASN A 261 17.43 6.40 -16.33
N TRP A 262 17.04 5.32 -15.65
CA TRP A 262 17.46 4.99 -14.28
C TRP A 262 18.97 4.82 -14.12
N ALA A 263 19.67 4.38 -15.18
CA ALA A 263 21.12 4.18 -15.14
C ALA A 263 21.88 5.51 -15.01
N GLU A 264 21.51 6.51 -15.82
CA GLU A 264 22.13 7.84 -15.72
C GLU A 264 21.65 8.58 -14.47
N ALA A 265 20.37 8.42 -14.08
CA ALA A 265 19.83 9.00 -12.85
C ALA A 265 20.60 8.50 -11.60
N GLU A 266 20.81 7.19 -11.48
CA GLU A 266 21.54 6.60 -10.34
C GLU A 266 23.04 6.96 -10.36
N LYS A 267 23.66 6.99 -11.54
CA LYS A 267 25.05 7.46 -11.71
C LYS A 267 25.20 8.92 -11.24
N THR A 268 24.35 9.82 -11.72
CA THR A 268 24.36 11.25 -11.39
C THR A 268 24.13 11.47 -9.89
N ALA A 269 23.13 10.79 -9.29
CA ALA A 269 22.88 10.86 -7.86
C ALA A 269 24.10 10.39 -7.04
N ARG A 270 24.78 9.32 -7.47
CA ARG A 270 26.05 8.87 -6.84
C ARG A 270 27.19 9.86 -7.00
N GLU A 271 27.27 10.60 -8.11
CA GLU A 271 28.29 11.63 -8.32
C GLU A 271 28.03 12.88 -7.46
N ILE A 272 26.78 13.30 -7.31
CA ILE A 272 26.36 14.37 -6.37
C ILE A 272 26.68 13.97 -4.92
N VAL A 273 26.35 12.75 -4.49
CA VAL A 273 26.64 12.27 -3.12
C VAL A 273 28.14 12.23 -2.82
N LYS A 274 28.99 11.86 -3.79
CA LYS A 274 30.47 11.90 -3.64
C LYS A 274 31.01 13.31 -3.39
N LEU A 275 30.28 14.35 -3.80
CA LEU A 275 30.64 15.76 -3.59
C LEU A 275 30.13 16.31 -2.25
N GLY A 276 29.35 15.53 -1.48
CA GLY A 276 28.83 15.93 -0.17
C GLY A 276 27.47 16.64 -0.19
N PHE A 277 26.76 16.60 -1.33
CA PHE A 277 25.44 17.23 -1.49
C PHE A 277 24.30 16.19 -1.54
N MET A 278 23.07 16.64 -1.26
CA MET A 278 21.87 15.81 -1.40
C MET A 278 21.44 15.77 -2.89
N PRO A 279 21.28 14.60 -3.52
CA PRO A 279 20.79 14.50 -4.89
C PRO A 279 19.26 14.50 -4.97
N TRP A 280 18.72 15.12 -6.02
CA TRP A 280 17.44 14.73 -6.61
C TRP A 280 17.54 14.83 -8.14
N VAL A 281 17.49 13.68 -8.83
CA VAL A 281 17.64 13.61 -10.29
C VAL A 281 16.30 13.19 -10.91
N ALA A 282 15.69 14.07 -11.70
CA ALA A 282 14.32 13.92 -12.21
C ALA A 282 14.18 14.47 -13.65
N ASN A 283 12.96 14.73 -14.13
CA ASN A 283 12.71 15.42 -15.40
C ASN A 283 12.52 16.93 -15.19
N GLY A 284 12.71 17.74 -16.23
CA GLY A 284 12.62 19.21 -16.15
C GLY A 284 11.32 19.77 -15.58
N ASP A 285 10.18 19.10 -15.80
CA ASP A 285 8.87 19.52 -15.25
C ASP A 285 8.64 19.07 -13.80
N LEU A 286 9.54 18.27 -13.22
CA LEU A 286 9.41 17.64 -11.90
C LEU A 286 8.11 16.83 -11.72
N THR A 287 7.64 16.22 -12.81
CA THR A 287 6.44 15.35 -12.85
C THR A 287 6.79 13.86 -12.77
N TRP A 288 8.07 13.50 -12.81
CA TRP A 288 8.60 12.16 -12.67
C TRP A 288 9.26 11.95 -11.30
N LEU A 289 8.90 10.87 -10.60
CA LEU A 289 9.56 10.44 -9.36
C LEU A 289 10.86 9.72 -9.71
N GLY A 290 11.94 10.50 -9.80
CA GLY A 290 13.27 10.03 -10.17
C GLY A 290 14.08 9.45 -9.01
N GLN A 291 15.31 9.93 -8.85
CA GLN A 291 16.35 9.31 -8.03
C GLN A 291 16.98 10.31 -7.04
N GLY A 292 16.78 10.08 -5.74
CA GLY A 292 17.56 10.70 -4.67
C GLY A 292 18.65 9.75 -4.15
N ARG A 293 18.97 9.81 -2.84
CA ARG A 293 19.69 8.70 -2.18
C ARG A 293 18.80 7.46 -2.04
N LEU A 294 17.49 7.67 -2.07
CA LEU A 294 16.44 6.67 -2.21
C LEU A 294 15.87 6.70 -3.63
N ARG A 295 15.49 5.54 -4.15
CA ARG A 295 14.61 5.37 -5.33
C ARG A 295 13.43 4.49 -4.95
N LEU A 296 12.23 4.88 -5.36
CA LEU A 296 11.04 4.06 -5.18
C LEU A 296 11.14 2.76 -5.99
N ALA A 297 10.54 1.69 -5.46
CA ALA A 297 10.37 0.42 -6.13
C ALA A 297 8.87 0.18 -6.32
N PRO A 298 8.27 0.67 -7.42
CA PRO A 298 6.83 0.68 -7.59
C PRO A 298 6.21 -0.72 -7.48
N ARG A 299 5.00 -0.78 -6.93
CA ARG A 299 4.17 -1.98 -6.92
C ARG A 299 2.78 -1.82 -7.51
N LYS A 300 2.35 -0.59 -7.76
CA LYS A 300 1.05 -0.33 -8.38
C LYS A 300 1.13 -0.66 -9.86
N LEU A 301 0.13 -1.34 -10.39
CA LEU A 301 -0.11 -1.50 -11.82
C LEU A 301 -1.29 -0.64 -12.24
N LEU A 302 -1.15 0.05 -13.37
CA LEU A 302 -2.29 0.71 -14.00
C LEU A 302 -3.11 -0.36 -14.73
N ALA A 303 -4.29 -0.69 -14.18
CA ALA A 303 -5.20 -1.69 -14.71
C ALA A 303 -6.26 -1.03 -15.61
N ILE A 304 -5.98 -1.01 -16.92
CA ILE A 304 -6.85 -0.41 -17.93
C ILE A 304 -8.05 -1.33 -18.20
N VAL A 305 -9.26 -0.79 -18.00
CA VAL A 305 -10.54 -1.48 -18.19
C VAL A 305 -11.56 -0.55 -18.85
N ASN A 306 -12.56 -1.14 -19.52
CA ASN A 306 -13.74 -0.44 -20.02
C ASN A 306 -14.84 -0.35 -18.94
N GLY A 307 -15.98 0.28 -19.23
CA GLY A 307 -17.14 0.31 -18.34
C GLY A 307 -17.02 1.28 -17.15
N SER A 308 -17.27 0.79 -15.94
CA SER A 308 -17.45 1.63 -14.75
C SER A 308 -17.05 0.94 -13.43
N PRO A 309 -16.76 1.70 -12.36
CA PRO A 309 -16.46 1.14 -11.03
C PRO A 309 -17.50 0.15 -10.46
N ALA A 310 -18.77 0.26 -10.88
CA ALA A 310 -19.83 -0.68 -10.52
C ALA A 310 -19.61 -2.08 -11.12
N GLN A 311 -19.03 -2.15 -12.32
CA GLN A 311 -18.81 -3.37 -13.09
C GLN A 311 -17.45 -4.03 -12.80
N GLN A 312 -16.65 -3.47 -11.88
CA GLN A 312 -15.30 -3.94 -11.58
C GLN A 312 -15.20 -5.45 -11.34
N MET A 313 -16.16 -6.01 -10.59
CA MET A 313 -16.18 -7.43 -10.23
C MET A 313 -16.56 -8.36 -11.40
N ASP A 314 -17.08 -7.82 -12.50
CA ASP A 314 -17.42 -8.57 -13.72
C ASP A 314 -16.29 -8.55 -14.76
N HIS A 315 -15.27 -7.70 -14.62
CA HIS A 315 -14.13 -7.69 -15.54
C HIS A 315 -13.21 -8.90 -15.36
N GLU A 316 -12.83 -9.54 -16.46
CA GLU A 316 -11.92 -10.69 -16.48
C GLU A 316 -10.56 -10.40 -15.80
N LEU A 317 -10.05 -9.16 -15.90
CA LEU A 317 -8.87 -8.70 -15.17
C LEU A 317 -9.02 -8.90 -13.65
N PHE A 318 -10.14 -8.43 -13.09
CA PHE A 318 -10.43 -8.56 -11.67
C PHE A 318 -10.69 -10.02 -11.29
N ARG A 319 -11.49 -10.73 -12.09
CA ARG A 319 -11.92 -12.11 -11.80
C ARG A 319 -10.76 -13.10 -11.84
N HIS A 320 -9.75 -12.86 -12.70
CA HIS A 320 -8.73 -13.85 -13.01
C HIS A 320 -7.29 -13.34 -12.83
N ALA A 321 -6.93 -12.16 -13.35
CA ALA A 321 -5.55 -11.65 -13.26
C ALA A 321 -5.20 -11.07 -11.88
N ALA A 322 -6.16 -10.51 -11.14
CA ALA A 322 -5.86 -9.81 -9.89
C ALA A 322 -5.21 -10.70 -8.82
N MET A 323 -5.74 -11.92 -8.59
CA MET A 323 -5.18 -12.84 -7.58
C MET A 323 -3.69 -13.21 -7.79
N PRO A 324 -3.23 -13.63 -8.98
CA PRO A 324 -1.80 -13.91 -9.19
C PRO A 324 -0.93 -12.65 -9.14
N LEU A 325 -1.45 -11.47 -9.49
CA LEU A 325 -0.73 -10.20 -9.37
C LEU A 325 -0.56 -9.77 -7.91
N GLU A 326 -1.61 -9.91 -7.08
CA GLU A 326 -1.54 -9.73 -5.62
C GLU A 326 -0.46 -10.62 -5.01
N TYR A 327 -0.43 -11.91 -5.37
CA TYR A 327 0.60 -12.83 -4.88
C TYR A 327 2.01 -12.35 -5.27
N LEU A 328 2.20 -11.84 -6.48
CA LEU A 328 3.47 -11.24 -6.94
C LEU A 328 3.81 -9.91 -6.25
N GLY A 329 2.97 -9.42 -5.33
CA GLY A 329 3.21 -8.23 -4.51
C GLY A 329 2.75 -6.93 -5.13
N LEU A 330 1.91 -7.02 -6.18
CA LEU A 330 1.44 -5.89 -6.97
C LEU A 330 0.04 -5.46 -6.54
N ALA A 331 -0.13 -4.16 -6.34
CA ALA A 331 -1.41 -3.52 -6.10
C ALA A 331 -2.02 -3.05 -7.43
N LEU A 332 -3.35 -3.00 -7.54
CA LEU A 332 -4.03 -2.58 -8.77
C LEU A 332 -4.65 -1.18 -8.61
N ASP A 333 -4.44 -0.33 -9.60
CA ASP A 333 -5.13 0.96 -9.75
C ASP A 333 -6.00 0.91 -11.02
N TYR A 334 -7.33 0.89 -10.85
CA TYR A 334 -8.26 0.61 -11.94
C TYR A 334 -8.60 1.87 -12.73
N TRP A 335 -8.21 1.91 -14.01
CA TRP A 335 -8.43 3.04 -14.89
C TRP A 335 -9.52 2.74 -15.93
N TYR A 336 -10.70 3.33 -15.72
CA TYR A 336 -11.85 3.21 -16.61
C TYR A 336 -11.70 4.18 -17.79
N ILE A 337 -11.14 3.70 -18.91
CA ILE A 337 -10.86 4.54 -20.10
C ILE A 337 -12.12 5.12 -20.77
N ASP A 338 -13.29 4.60 -20.42
CA ASP A 338 -14.58 5.12 -20.86
C ASP A 338 -14.99 6.39 -20.11
N GLN A 339 -14.31 6.70 -19.00
CA GLN A 339 -14.63 7.82 -18.09
C GLN A 339 -13.45 8.80 -17.92
N LEU A 340 -12.21 8.31 -18.02
CA LEU A 340 -11.00 9.08 -17.71
C LEU A 340 -9.92 8.92 -18.79
N SER A 341 -9.43 10.04 -19.34
CA SER A 341 -8.20 10.08 -20.14
C SER A 341 -7.00 9.64 -19.30
N LEU A 342 -6.03 8.90 -19.87
CA LEU A 342 -4.81 8.53 -19.15
C LEU A 342 -4.04 9.74 -18.58
N PRO A 343 -3.30 9.59 -17.47
CA PRO A 343 -2.44 10.64 -16.92
C PRO A 343 -1.45 11.21 -17.96
N ILE A 344 -1.19 12.51 -17.87
CA ILE A 344 -0.23 13.19 -18.75
C ILE A 344 1.20 13.08 -18.23
N GLU A 345 1.35 12.92 -16.92
CA GLU A 345 2.62 12.71 -16.22
C GLU A 345 3.23 11.34 -16.57
N PRO A 346 4.57 11.20 -16.53
CA PRO A 346 5.24 9.92 -16.72
C PRO A 346 4.72 8.84 -15.76
N LEU A 347 4.37 7.67 -16.29
CA LEU A 347 3.90 6.52 -15.52
C LEU A 347 5.08 5.69 -14.99
N VAL A 348 6.21 5.68 -15.71
CA VAL A 348 7.48 5.09 -15.25
C VAL A 348 7.91 5.70 -13.90
N GLY A 349 8.29 4.86 -12.93
CA GLY A 349 8.64 5.30 -11.57
C GLY A 349 7.45 5.53 -10.63
N ARG A 350 6.22 5.65 -11.16
CA ARG A 350 4.97 5.62 -10.39
C ARG A 350 4.31 4.24 -10.41
N TYR A 351 4.41 3.53 -11.53
CA TYR A 351 3.85 2.19 -11.73
C TYR A 351 4.94 1.17 -12.03
N ALA A 352 4.70 -0.09 -11.67
CA ALA A 352 5.54 -1.25 -12.03
C ALA A 352 5.31 -1.71 -13.48
N GLY A 353 4.19 -1.33 -14.07
CA GLY A 353 3.75 -1.70 -15.41
C GLY A 353 2.30 -1.31 -15.65
N VAL A 354 1.83 -1.57 -16.87
CA VAL A 354 0.43 -1.39 -17.29
C VAL A 354 -0.15 -2.76 -17.65
N ILE A 355 -1.41 -3.02 -17.29
CA ILE A 355 -2.12 -4.24 -17.69
C ILE A 355 -3.50 -3.88 -18.24
N ALA A 356 -3.88 -4.49 -19.36
CA ALA A 356 -5.20 -4.40 -19.96
C ALA A 356 -5.73 -5.81 -20.28
N TRP A 357 -6.95 -6.13 -19.85
CA TRP A 357 -7.65 -7.35 -20.29
C TRP A 357 -8.89 -6.93 -21.07
N LEU A 358 -8.87 -7.10 -22.39
CA LEU A 358 -9.87 -6.53 -23.29
C LEU A 358 -10.79 -7.60 -23.90
N GLY A 359 -12.06 -7.24 -24.05
CA GLY A 359 -13.09 -8.06 -24.70
C GLY A 359 -13.00 -8.03 -26.24
N GLU A 360 -13.78 -8.88 -26.89
CA GLU A 360 -13.76 -9.07 -28.35
C GLU A 360 -14.00 -7.75 -29.11
N ASP A 361 -14.91 -6.92 -28.62
CA ASP A 361 -15.24 -5.57 -29.14
C ASP A 361 -14.03 -4.63 -29.31
N SER A 362 -12.91 -4.87 -28.61
CA SER A 362 -11.68 -4.09 -28.78
C SER A 362 -10.90 -4.44 -30.06
N SER A 363 -11.07 -5.67 -30.56
CA SER A 363 -10.39 -6.17 -31.76
C SER A 363 -11.20 -5.94 -33.05
N ILE A 364 -12.50 -5.66 -32.92
CA ILE A 364 -13.40 -5.38 -34.05
C ILE A 364 -13.55 -3.87 -34.19
N SER A 365 -13.47 -3.35 -35.42
CA SER A 365 -13.66 -1.93 -35.75
C SER A 365 -15.14 -1.51 -35.70
N ILE A 366 -15.78 -1.62 -34.52
CA ILE A 366 -17.20 -1.29 -34.31
C ILE A 366 -17.34 0.20 -34.00
N GLY A 367 -17.33 1.02 -35.06
CA GLY A 367 -17.58 2.47 -35.00
C GLY A 367 -16.33 3.35 -34.87
N GLU A 368 -16.43 4.57 -35.38
CA GLU A 368 -15.34 5.57 -35.39
C GLU A 368 -14.93 6.03 -33.97
N SER A 369 -15.82 5.92 -32.98
CA SER A 369 -15.60 6.44 -31.62
C SER A 369 -14.87 5.47 -30.68
N SER A 370 -15.04 4.16 -30.85
CA SER A 370 -14.38 3.12 -30.03
C SER A 370 -12.93 2.92 -30.45
N THR A 371 -12.71 2.80 -31.76
CA THR A 371 -11.40 2.69 -32.41
C THR A 371 -10.49 3.87 -32.08
N GLY A 372 -10.99 5.11 -32.18
CA GLY A 372 -10.23 6.31 -31.79
C GLY A 372 -9.80 6.37 -30.32
N ARG A 373 -10.55 5.74 -29.40
CA ARG A 373 -10.18 5.68 -27.97
C ARG A 373 -8.99 4.75 -27.72
N TYR A 374 -9.02 3.53 -28.27
CA TYR A 374 -7.88 2.62 -28.11
C TYR A 374 -6.64 3.13 -28.85
N GLU A 375 -6.80 3.70 -30.04
CA GLU A 375 -5.69 4.26 -30.81
C GLU A 375 -4.97 5.40 -30.06
N SER A 376 -5.72 6.35 -29.49
CA SER A 376 -5.15 7.42 -28.65
C SER A 376 -4.53 6.91 -27.35
N THR A 377 -5.11 5.86 -26.75
CA THR A 377 -4.56 5.17 -25.57
C THR A 377 -3.21 4.52 -25.90
N CYS A 378 -3.13 3.75 -26.98
CA CYS A 378 -1.90 3.11 -27.46
C CYS A 378 -0.83 4.14 -27.84
N ALA A 379 -1.21 5.24 -28.51
CA ALA A 379 -0.30 6.33 -28.84
C ALA A 379 0.31 6.99 -27.60
N ARG A 380 -0.50 7.24 -26.55
CA ARG A 380 -0.01 7.77 -25.26
C ARG A 380 0.93 6.80 -24.54
N LEU A 381 0.63 5.50 -24.57
CA LEU A 381 1.41 4.47 -23.90
C LEU A 381 2.73 4.13 -24.61
N LYS A 382 2.87 4.44 -25.90
CA LYS A 382 4.12 4.23 -26.66
C LYS A 382 5.33 4.87 -25.99
N ALA A 383 5.19 6.11 -25.53
CA ALA A 383 6.25 6.84 -24.84
C ALA A 383 6.65 6.18 -23.50
N GLU A 384 5.70 5.57 -22.78
CA GLU A 384 5.97 4.88 -21.52
C GLU A 384 6.71 3.55 -21.75
N VAL A 385 6.31 2.80 -22.78
CA VAL A 385 6.99 1.56 -23.20
C VAL A 385 8.42 1.86 -23.69
N ASP A 386 8.62 2.96 -24.43
CA ASP A 386 9.95 3.43 -24.84
C ASP A 386 10.80 3.90 -23.65
N ALA A 387 10.18 4.48 -22.62
CA ALA A 387 10.80 4.78 -21.32
C ALA A 387 11.00 3.52 -20.43
N GLY A 388 10.64 2.34 -20.92
CA GLY A 388 10.91 1.04 -20.28
C GLY A 388 9.82 0.55 -19.31
N LEU A 389 8.64 1.17 -19.27
CA LEU A 389 7.49 0.67 -18.50
C LEU A 389 6.87 -0.55 -19.22
N PRO A 390 6.86 -1.75 -18.61
CA PRO A 390 6.36 -2.95 -19.28
C PRO A 390 4.82 -2.94 -19.39
N MET A 391 4.30 -3.41 -20.52
CA MET A 391 2.86 -3.51 -20.76
C MET A 391 2.39 -4.94 -20.99
N VAL A 392 1.26 -5.31 -20.37
CA VAL A 392 0.61 -6.61 -20.52
C VAL A 392 -0.76 -6.49 -21.15
N PHE A 393 -0.98 -7.22 -22.25
CA PHE A 393 -2.29 -7.38 -22.87
C PHE A 393 -2.85 -8.80 -22.67
N MET A 394 -4.13 -8.88 -22.32
CA MET A 394 -4.85 -10.14 -22.15
C MET A 394 -6.23 -10.09 -22.83
N GLY A 395 -6.75 -11.26 -23.19
CA GLY A 395 -7.99 -11.37 -23.94
C GLY A 395 -7.75 -11.06 -25.41
N HIS A 396 -8.03 -9.83 -25.82
CA HIS A 396 -7.88 -9.37 -27.20
C HIS A 396 -6.91 -8.20 -27.28
N LEU A 397 -6.29 -8.03 -28.46
CA LEU A 397 -5.50 -6.84 -28.77
C LEU A 397 -6.38 -5.79 -29.44
N PRO A 398 -6.20 -4.50 -29.11
CA PRO A 398 -6.86 -3.42 -29.83
C PRO A 398 -6.31 -3.31 -31.25
N ALA A 399 -7.22 -3.17 -32.22
CA ALA A 399 -6.86 -2.85 -33.60
C ALA A 399 -6.51 -1.36 -33.76
N GLY A 400 -5.59 -1.05 -34.68
CA GLY A 400 -5.11 0.32 -34.93
C GLY A 400 -3.62 0.36 -35.25
N ASP A 401 -3.16 1.45 -35.87
CA ASP A 401 -1.75 1.60 -36.26
C ASP A 401 -0.89 1.96 -35.04
N ALA A 402 -1.36 2.81 -34.14
CA ALA A 402 -0.68 3.10 -32.88
C ALA A 402 -0.60 1.85 -31.99
N CYS A 403 -1.68 1.06 -31.92
CA CYS A 403 -1.67 -0.20 -31.17
C CYS A 403 -0.77 -1.27 -31.80
N ARG A 404 -0.66 -1.31 -33.14
CA ARG A 404 0.36 -2.13 -33.83
C ARG A 404 1.77 -1.64 -33.53
N ASN A 405 2.02 -0.34 -33.61
CA ASN A 405 3.33 0.27 -33.38
C ASN A 405 3.82 0.17 -31.92
N LEU A 406 2.90 -0.04 -30.97
CA LEU A 406 3.20 -0.26 -29.55
C LEU A 406 3.87 -1.62 -29.29
N ILE A 407 3.52 -2.65 -30.07
CA ILE A 407 3.93 -4.05 -29.87
C ILE A 407 4.83 -4.55 -31.02
N ASP A 408 4.77 -3.89 -32.18
CA ASP A 408 5.42 -4.25 -33.45
C ASP A 408 5.07 -5.68 -33.96
N TYR A 409 3.79 -6.03 -33.92
CA TYR A 409 3.31 -7.33 -34.40
C TYR A 409 2.95 -7.35 -35.91
N GLN A 410 3.14 -8.52 -36.51
CA GLN A 410 2.72 -8.83 -37.89
C GLN A 410 1.39 -9.56 -37.93
N GLY A 411 0.58 -9.33 -38.97
CA GLY A 411 -0.74 -9.96 -39.17
C GLY A 411 -1.90 -9.00 -38.94
N GLU A 412 -3.12 -9.45 -39.22
CA GLU A 412 -4.33 -8.60 -39.28
C GLU A 412 -5.23 -8.74 -38.04
N LEU A 413 -4.81 -9.51 -37.03
CA LEU A 413 -5.60 -9.93 -35.85
C LEU A 413 -6.89 -10.73 -36.16
N GLN A 414 -7.31 -10.80 -37.42
CA GLN A 414 -8.47 -11.57 -37.85
C GLN A 414 -8.39 -13.04 -37.37
N PRO A 415 -9.39 -13.54 -36.64
CA PRO A 415 -9.38 -14.91 -36.15
C PRO A 415 -9.39 -15.95 -37.26
N THR A 416 -8.53 -16.96 -37.17
CA THR A 416 -8.56 -18.10 -38.09
C THR A 416 -9.74 -19.02 -37.77
N THR A 417 -10.34 -19.59 -38.81
CA THR A 417 -11.33 -20.68 -38.74
C THR A 417 -10.71 -22.06 -39.02
N ARG A 418 -9.41 -22.10 -39.39
CA ARG A 418 -8.69 -23.34 -39.69
C ARG A 418 -8.29 -24.08 -38.41
N ALA A 419 -8.17 -25.40 -38.52
CA ALA A 419 -7.57 -26.21 -37.47
C ALA A 419 -6.06 -25.86 -37.35
N LEU A 420 -5.59 -25.64 -36.11
CA LEU A 420 -4.19 -25.38 -35.81
C LEU A 420 -3.53 -26.61 -35.18
N LYS A 421 -2.23 -26.75 -35.40
CA LYS A 421 -1.35 -27.70 -34.72
C LYS A 421 -0.42 -26.95 -33.77
N LEU A 422 -0.09 -27.58 -32.65
CA LEU A 422 0.94 -27.10 -31.74
C LEU A 422 2.31 -27.16 -32.44
N GLY A 423 3.02 -26.04 -32.48
CA GLY A 423 4.44 -25.95 -32.83
C GLY A 423 5.28 -26.04 -31.57
N SER A 424 6.09 -25.01 -31.31
CA SER A 424 6.82 -24.87 -30.05
C SER A 424 5.95 -24.26 -28.94
N ALA A 425 6.12 -24.74 -27.71
CA ALA A 425 5.70 -24.04 -26.51
C ALA A 425 6.93 -23.92 -25.58
N GLY A 426 7.21 -22.72 -25.08
CA GLY A 426 8.31 -22.50 -24.15
C GLY A 426 8.01 -23.11 -22.79
N GLU A 427 9.01 -23.70 -22.12
CA GLU A 427 8.82 -24.36 -20.81
C GLU A 427 8.22 -23.41 -19.75
N ARG A 428 8.62 -22.13 -19.79
CA ARG A 428 8.10 -21.06 -18.92
C ARG A 428 6.62 -20.71 -19.14
N LEU A 429 6.02 -21.14 -20.25
CA LEU A 429 4.57 -21.00 -20.47
C LEU A 429 3.78 -21.82 -19.45
N GLY A 430 4.33 -22.93 -18.92
CA GLY A 430 3.64 -23.78 -17.95
C GLY A 430 2.34 -24.42 -18.48
N ARG A 431 2.20 -24.51 -19.81
CA ARG A 431 0.97 -25.00 -20.46
C ARG A 431 0.69 -26.46 -20.05
N PRO A 432 -0.53 -26.80 -19.59
CA PRO A 432 -0.89 -28.18 -19.28
C PRO A 432 -0.79 -29.09 -20.52
N ASN A 433 -0.22 -30.31 -20.36
CA ASN A 433 -0.12 -31.29 -21.45
C ASN A 433 -1.49 -31.72 -22.01
N THR A 434 -2.56 -31.56 -21.23
CA THR A 434 -3.95 -31.86 -21.60
C THR A 434 -4.66 -30.67 -22.29
N ALA A 435 -4.03 -29.49 -22.37
CA ALA A 435 -4.65 -28.29 -22.91
C ALA A 435 -4.93 -28.41 -24.42
N PRO A 436 -6.19 -28.30 -24.89
CA PRO A 436 -6.55 -28.49 -26.28
C PRO A 436 -5.94 -27.40 -27.18
N VAL A 437 -5.51 -27.78 -28.37
CA VAL A 437 -5.09 -26.82 -29.41
C VAL A 437 -6.35 -26.31 -30.11
N VAL A 438 -6.84 -25.16 -29.65
CA VAL A 438 -8.02 -24.51 -30.23
C VAL A 438 -7.58 -23.69 -31.44
N GLY A 439 -8.00 -24.10 -32.64
CA GLY A 439 -7.71 -23.37 -33.88
C GLY A 439 -8.63 -22.16 -34.07
N SER A 440 -9.94 -22.44 -34.13
CA SER A 440 -11.01 -21.45 -34.28
C SER A 440 -10.90 -20.34 -33.23
N GLY A 441 -10.92 -19.08 -33.67
CA GLY A 441 -10.82 -17.92 -32.77
C GLY A 441 -9.39 -17.43 -32.52
N THR A 442 -8.35 -18.13 -32.99
CA THR A 442 -6.96 -17.67 -32.81
C THR A 442 -6.64 -16.50 -33.76
N PRO A 443 -6.23 -15.33 -33.26
CA PRO A 443 -5.93 -14.16 -34.11
C PRO A 443 -4.71 -14.39 -35.01
N ASP A 444 -4.75 -13.87 -36.24
CA ASP A 444 -3.58 -13.80 -37.14
C ASP A 444 -2.56 -12.77 -36.60
N ILE A 445 -1.68 -13.25 -35.70
CA ILE A 445 -0.59 -12.48 -35.09
C ILE A 445 0.74 -13.26 -35.07
N ARG A 446 1.85 -12.56 -35.33
CA ARG A 446 3.23 -13.02 -35.13
C ARG A 446 4.10 -11.89 -34.59
N VAL A 447 4.82 -12.13 -33.49
CA VAL A 447 6.03 -11.35 -33.13
C VAL A 447 7.11 -11.46 -34.21
N ARG A 448 7.93 -10.40 -34.36
CA ARG A 448 9.07 -10.39 -35.30
C ARG A 448 10.23 -11.24 -34.83
N ASP A 449 10.66 -11.06 -33.58
CA ASP A 449 11.62 -11.98 -32.97
C ASP A 449 10.87 -13.22 -32.48
N ARG A 450 11.22 -14.38 -33.04
CA ARG A 450 10.61 -15.66 -32.66
C ARG A 450 11.03 -16.12 -31.26
N ASN A 451 12.08 -15.55 -30.68
CA ASN A 451 12.45 -15.83 -29.29
C ASN A 451 11.43 -15.28 -28.28
N GLU A 452 10.63 -14.27 -28.68
CA GLU A 452 9.55 -13.74 -27.84
C GLU A 452 8.32 -14.66 -27.82
N ALA A 453 8.17 -15.56 -28.80
CA ALA A 453 7.00 -16.43 -28.92
C ALA A 453 7.02 -17.57 -27.90
N TRP A 454 6.18 -17.45 -26.86
CA TRP A 454 6.02 -18.48 -25.83
C TRP A 454 5.09 -19.62 -26.27
N LEU A 455 4.12 -19.33 -27.14
CA LEU A 455 3.28 -20.33 -27.80
C LEU A 455 3.29 -20.09 -29.31
N THR A 456 3.67 -21.10 -30.08
CA THR A 456 3.64 -21.11 -31.54
C THR A 456 2.67 -22.17 -32.04
N LEU A 457 1.75 -21.77 -32.91
CA LEU A 457 0.80 -22.64 -33.59
C LEU A 457 0.95 -22.51 -35.11
N SER A 458 0.45 -23.47 -35.88
CA SER A 458 0.44 -23.41 -37.35
C SER A 458 -0.76 -24.13 -37.97
N ASP A 459 -1.29 -23.59 -39.07
CA ASP A 459 -2.26 -24.28 -39.94
C ASP A 459 -1.59 -25.09 -41.07
N GLY A 460 -0.25 -25.02 -41.17
CA GLY A 460 0.56 -25.58 -42.26
C GLY A 460 1.11 -24.53 -43.23
N ASP A 461 0.40 -23.40 -43.42
CA ASP A 461 0.79 -22.31 -44.31
C ASP A 461 1.42 -21.14 -43.53
N LYS A 462 0.79 -20.78 -42.39
CA LYS A 462 1.14 -19.66 -41.52
C LYS A 462 1.60 -20.13 -40.14
N LEU A 463 2.34 -19.26 -39.46
CA LEU A 463 2.60 -19.35 -38.02
C LEU A 463 1.72 -18.34 -37.27
N PHE A 464 1.33 -18.69 -36.06
CA PHE A 464 0.55 -17.86 -35.14
C PHE A 464 1.24 -17.88 -33.78
N HIS A 465 1.46 -16.71 -33.18
CA HIS A 465 2.12 -16.58 -31.87
C HIS A 465 1.14 -15.98 -30.85
N PRO A 466 0.11 -16.72 -30.36
CA PRO A 466 -0.94 -16.16 -29.49
C PRO A 466 -0.50 -15.85 -28.04
N VAL A 467 0.69 -16.28 -27.63
CA VAL A 467 1.32 -15.86 -26.36
C VAL A 467 2.77 -15.47 -26.64
N ALA A 468 3.16 -14.27 -26.23
CA ALA A 468 4.52 -13.77 -26.40
C ALA A 468 4.96 -12.87 -25.24
N VAL A 469 6.27 -12.83 -24.98
CA VAL A 469 6.91 -11.96 -23.99
C VAL A 469 8.20 -11.41 -24.59
N GLY A 470 8.31 -10.09 -24.64
CA GLY A 470 9.40 -9.34 -25.25
C GLY A 470 9.97 -8.25 -24.35
N ALA A 471 10.85 -7.41 -24.89
CA ALA A 471 11.46 -6.32 -24.12
C ALA A 471 10.43 -5.24 -23.68
N TRP A 472 9.38 -5.04 -24.48
CA TRP A 472 8.29 -4.09 -24.25
C TRP A 472 7.25 -4.56 -23.22
N GLY A 473 7.20 -5.87 -22.93
CA GLY A 473 6.19 -6.47 -22.08
C GLY A 473 5.74 -7.84 -22.58
N GLY A 474 4.44 -8.11 -22.61
CA GLY A 474 3.93 -9.37 -23.17
C GLY A 474 2.42 -9.39 -23.44
N TYR A 475 1.98 -10.38 -24.19
CA TYR A 475 0.55 -10.61 -24.42
C TYR A 475 0.19 -12.10 -24.31
N ALA A 476 -1.05 -12.38 -23.91
CA ALA A 476 -1.65 -13.70 -23.95
C ALA A 476 -3.10 -13.58 -24.46
N LEU A 477 -3.40 -14.18 -25.61
CA LEU A 477 -4.65 -13.91 -26.34
C LEU A 477 -5.64 -15.07 -26.27
N HIS A 478 -6.93 -14.73 -26.28
CA HIS A 478 -8.04 -15.65 -26.44
C HIS A 478 -7.86 -16.46 -27.75
N PRO A 479 -8.21 -17.76 -27.80
CA PRO A 479 -8.72 -18.62 -26.71
C PRO A 479 -7.62 -19.31 -25.87
N HIS A 480 -6.38 -18.85 -25.87
CA HIS A 480 -5.21 -19.58 -25.31
C HIS A 480 -4.85 -19.24 -23.85
N ILE A 481 -5.75 -18.54 -23.13
CA ILE A 481 -5.51 -18.06 -21.76
C ILE A 481 -6.19 -18.96 -20.72
N LEU A 482 -7.48 -19.21 -20.91
CA LEU A 482 -8.36 -19.96 -20.03
C LEU A 482 -9.15 -20.97 -20.87
N SER A 483 -9.36 -22.17 -20.36
CA SER A 483 -10.40 -23.09 -20.86
C SER A 483 -11.55 -23.14 -19.88
N GLU A 484 -12.78 -23.10 -20.39
CA GLU A 484 -14.00 -23.31 -19.61
C GLU A 484 -14.59 -24.70 -19.89
N SER A 485 -15.01 -25.37 -18.82
CA SER A 485 -15.69 -26.67 -18.87
C SER A 485 -17.20 -26.51 -18.92
N ALA A 486 -17.93 -27.57 -19.27
CA ALA A 486 -19.41 -27.55 -19.33
C ALA A 486 -20.10 -27.25 -17.98
N SER A 487 -19.38 -27.30 -16.84
CA SER A 487 -19.88 -26.90 -15.52
C SER A 487 -19.58 -25.43 -15.16
N GLY A 488 -19.01 -24.64 -16.07
CA GLY A 488 -18.60 -23.25 -15.83
C GLY A 488 -17.30 -23.10 -15.00
N ARG A 489 -16.62 -24.21 -14.71
CA ARG A 489 -15.27 -24.19 -14.10
C ARG A 489 -14.24 -23.80 -15.14
N ARG A 490 -13.38 -22.84 -14.82
CA ARG A 490 -12.32 -22.35 -15.72
C ARG A 490 -10.96 -22.85 -15.25
N GLU A 491 -10.03 -23.10 -16.15
CA GLU A 491 -8.65 -23.49 -15.83
C GLU A 491 -7.66 -22.68 -16.68
N TRP A 492 -6.51 -22.33 -16.09
CA TRP A 492 -5.45 -21.62 -16.79
C TRP A 492 -4.74 -22.52 -17.81
N LEU A 493 -4.53 -22.00 -19.02
CA LEU A 493 -3.82 -22.68 -20.12
C LEU A 493 -2.32 -22.33 -20.18
N LEU A 494 -1.85 -21.54 -19.20
CA LEU A 494 -0.48 -21.11 -18.95
C LEU A 494 -0.25 -20.98 -17.43
N ASP A 495 0.99 -20.86 -16.96
CA ASP A 495 1.28 -20.47 -15.57
C ASP A 495 1.19 -18.93 -15.44
N PRO A 496 0.14 -18.38 -14.80
CA PRO A 496 -0.03 -16.93 -14.72
C PRO A 496 1.09 -16.26 -13.92
N PHE A 497 1.66 -16.94 -12.91
CA PHE A 497 2.74 -16.37 -12.10
C PHE A 497 4.02 -16.21 -12.95
N SER A 498 4.39 -17.25 -13.70
CA SER A 498 5.55 -17.22 -14.61
C SER A 498 5.35 -16.23 -15.76
N PHE A 499 4.14 -16.13 -16.32
CA PHE A 499 3.80 -15.16 -17.36
C PHE A 499 3.89 -13.71 -16.84
N PHE A 500 3.17 -13.35 -15.77
CA PHE A 500 3.18 -11.98 -15.25
C PHE A 500 4.57 -11.56 -14.76
N GLN A 501 5.33 -12.43 -14.10
CA GLN A 501 6.69 -12.12 -13.66
C GLN A 501 7.61 -11.78 -14.85
N ALA A 502 7.46 -12.49 -15.98
CA ALA A 502 8.25 -12.23 -17.18
C ALA A 502 7.75 -11.00 -17.96
N ALA A 503 6.45 -10.91 -18.21
CA ALA A 503 5.84 -9.87 -19.03
C ALA A 503 5.85 -8.49 -18.34
N LEU A 504 5.75 -8.43 -17.01
CA LEU A 504 5.98 -7.21 -16.22
C LEU A 504 7.44 -7.02 -15.83
N ARG A 505 8.36 -7.86 -16.33
CA ARG A 505 9.82 -7.78 -16.10
C ARG A 505 10.19 -7.57 -14.61
N LEU A 506 9.47 -8.23 -13.71
CA LEU A 506 9.52 -7.94 -12.27
C LEU A 506 10.91 -8.25 -11.69
N PRO A 507 11.57 -7.28 -11.02
CA PRO A 507 12.87 -7.51 -10.39
C PRO A 507 12.71 -8.35 -9.11
N ALA A 508 13.81 -8.95 -8.66
CA ALA A 508 13.89 -9.52 -7.31
C ALA A 508 13.84 -8.39 -6.27
N GLN A 509 12.69 -8.24 -5.60
CA GLN A 509 12.45 -7.21 -4.58
C GLN A 509 11.48 -7.71 -3.49
N PRO A 510 11.50 -7.11 -2.28
CA PRO A 510 10.61 -7.53 -1.19
C PRO A 510 9.13 -7.39 -1.55
N VAL A 511 8.41 -8.51 -1.46
CA VAL A 511 6.96 -8.57 -1.62
C VAL A 511 6.32 -8.65 -0.24
N PHE A 512 5.44 -7.71 0.12
CA PHE A 512 4.67 -7.83 1.36
C PHE A 512 3.74 -9.04 1.30
N ASP A 513 3.69 -9.82 2.38
CA ASP A 513 2.88 -11.02 2.48
C ASP A 513 1.62 -10.77 3.30
N LEU A 514 0.45 -11.03 2.69
CA LEU A 514 -0.87 -10.89 3.29
C LEU A 514 -1.25 -12.01 4.26
N THR A 515 -0.47 -13.08 4.30
CA THR A 515 -0.92 -14.39 4.79
C THR A 515 -0.16 -14.88 6.02
N THR A 516 0.89 -14.16 6.42
CA THR A 516 1.88 -14.60 7.39
C THR A 516 2.25 -13.47 8.34
N GLU A 517 2.37 -13.79 9.63
CA GLU A 517 3.01 -12.94 10.62
C GLU A 517 3.81 -13.84 11.58
N ASN A 518 4.99 -13.38 12.01
CA ASN A 518 5.87 -14.13 12.93
C ASN A 518 6.03 -15.61 12.53
N GLY A 519 6.27 -15.87 11.24
CA GLY A 519 6.48 -17.21 10.68
C GLY A 519 5.25 -18.12 10.55
N ARG A 520 4.09 -17.72 11.06
CA ARG A 520 2.86 -18.51 11.01
C ARG A 520 1.90 -17.98 9.97
N ARG A 521 1.19 -18.91 9.33
CA ARG A 521 0.01 -18.59 8.52
C ARG A 521 -1.05 -17.98 9.45
N LEU A 522 -1.67 -16.88 9.05
CA LEU A 522 -2.79 -16.30 9.78
C LEU A 522 -4.01 -17.24 9.71
N GLY A 523 -4.83 -17.26 10.76
CA GLY A 523 -6.08 -18.02 10.83
C GLY A 523 -7.25 -17.12 11.24
N ILE A 524 -8.40 -17.23 10.58
CA ILE A 524 -9.65 -16.56 10.99
C ILE A 524 -10.79 -17.56 11.17
N ILE A 525 -11.71 -17.21 12.09
CA ILE A 525 -13.01 -17.85 12.28
C ILE A 525 -14.09 -16.76 12.22
N GLU A 526 -14.91 -16.82 11.18
CA GLU A 526 -16.06 -15.96 10.90
C GLU A 526 -17.35 -16.77 11.12
N VAL A 527 -18.25 -16.24 11.95
CA VAL A 527 -19.63 -16.71 12.04
C VAL A 527 -20.55 -15.57 11.57
N ARG A 528 -21.36 -15.84 10.54
CA ARG A 528 -22.41 -14.93 10.08
C ARG A 528 -23.71 -15.21 10.83
N GLY A 529 -24.39 -14.15 11.27
CA GLY A 529 -25.52 -14.20 12.20
C GLY A 529 -26.85 -14.63 11.59
N ASP A 530 -26.86 -15.26 10.42
CA ASP A 530 -28.06 -15.82 9.79
C ASP A 530 -28.75 -16.79 10.76
N ARG A 531 -30.01 -16.49 11.15
CA ARG A 531 -30.84 -17.31 12.04
C ARG A 531 -30.22 -17.52 13.44
N LEU A 532 -29.54 -16.50 13.98
CA LEU A 532 -28.77 -16.56 15.23
C LEU A 532 -29.60 -16.95 16.48
N PHE A 533 -30.91 -16.68 16.47
CA PHE A 533 -31.83 -16.97 17.57
C PHE A 533 -32.84 -18.10 17.26
N GLU A 534 -32.66 -18.81 16.15
CA GLU A 534 -33.46 -19.99 15.83
C GLU A 534 -33.00 -21.20 16.65
N LYS A 535 -33.89 -22.18 16.82
CA LYS A 535 -33.71 -23.32 17.74
C LYS A 535 -33.50 -24.63 17.00
N ASP A 536 -32.63 -25.46 17.55
CA ASP A 536 -32.43 -26.84 17.09
C ASP A 536 -33.54 -27.79 17.58
N GLU A 537 -33.44 -29.06 17.20
CA GLU A 537 -34.38 -30.12 17.61
C GLU A 537 -34.44 -30.36 19.13
N HIS A 538 -33.46 -29.86 19.89
CA HIS A 538 -33.38 -29.93 21.35
C HIS A 538 -33.86 -28.62 22.03
N GLY A 539 -34.30 -27.62 21.25
CA GLY A 539 -34.77 -26.33 21.75
C GLY A 539 -33.67 -25.33 22.11
N VAL A 540 -32.40 -25.59 21.74
CA VAL A 540 -31.26 -24.72 22.02
C VAL A 540 -31.03 -23.76 20.85
N GLU A 541 -30.77 -22.48 21.13
CA GLU A 541 -30.55 -21.47 20.09
C GLU A 541 -29.12 -21.53 19.51
N ALA A 542 -28.95 -21.15 18.24
CA ALA A 542 -27.63 -21.08 17.59
C ALA A 542 -26.62 -20.23 18.38
N ILE A 543 -27.03 -19.09 18.94
CA ILE A 543 -26.18 -18.25 19.80
C ILE A 543 -25.72 -18.96 21.09
N ASP A 544 -26.59 -19.79 21.70
CA ASP A 544 -26.26 -20.56 22.89
C ASP A 544 -25.33 -21.74 22.55
N ARG A 545 -25.49 -22.36 21.36
CA ARG A 545 -24.54 -23.34 20.80
C ARG A 545 -23.17 -22.71 20.53
N LEU A 546 -23.14 -21.51 19.94
CA LEU A 546 -21.92 -20.76 19.65
C LEU A 546 -21.16 -20.41 20.94
N ARG A 547 -21.86 -19.87 21.96
CA ARG A 547 -21.22 -19.57 23.27
C ARG A 547 -20.54 -20.81 23.84
N ALA A 548 -21.27 -21.92 23.96
CA ALA A 548 -20.74 -23.17 24.50
C ALA A 548 -19.55 -23.72 23.68
N TRP A 549 -19.50 -23.44 22.38
CA TRP A 549 -18.37 -23.79 21.51
C TRP A 549 -17.15 -22.90 21.75
N VAL A 550 -17.32 -21.58 21.86
CA VAL A 550 -16.24 -20.61 22.13
C VAL A 550 -15.64 -20.86 23.52
N GLU A 551 -16.48 -21.10 24.54
CA GLU A 551 -16.05 -21.44 25.91
C GLU A 551 -15.12 -22.66 25.95
N ARG A 552 -15.35 -23.64 25.06
CA ARG A 552 -14.53 -24.86 24.92
C ARG A 552 -13.27 -24.67 24.07
N ASN A 553 -13.37 -23.93 22.97
CA ASN A 553 -12.32 -23.88 21.94
C ASN A 553 -11.31 -22.74 22.14
N GLY A 554 -11.69 -21.65 22.83
CA GLY A 554 -10.78 -20.55 23.19
C GLY A 554 -10.20 -19.74 22.01
N ALA A 555 -10.58 -20.03 20.78
CA ALA A 555 -10.05 -19.37 19.58
C ALA A 555 -10.76 -18.02 19.32
N PRO A 556 -10.06 -17.01 18.77
CA PRO A 556 -10.66 -15.78 18.26
C PRO A 556 -11.80 -16.05 17.26
N VAL A 557 -12.98 -15.46 17.50
CA VAL A 557 -14.16 -15.52 16.62
C VAL A 557 -14.67 -14.11 16.35
N THR A 558 -14.96 -13.81 15.08
CA THR A 558 -15.77 -12.65 14.70
C THR A 558 -17.21 -13.09 14.40
N LEU A 559 -18.19 -12.50 15.09
CA LEU A 559 -19.61 -12.71 14.84
C LEU A 559 -20.22 -11.51 14.11
N GLY A 560 -20.68 -11.72 12.88
CA GLY A 560 -21.51 -10.74 12.16
C GLY A 560 -22.94 -10.77 12.68
N VAL A 561 -23.45 -9.67 13.23
CA VAL A 561 -24.81 -9.59 13.79
C VAL A 561 -25.74 -8.86 12.82
N ILE A 562 -26.85 -9.51 12.45
CA ILE A 562 -27.97 -8.89 11.73
C ILE A 562 -28.81 -8.15 12.78
N GLU A 563 -28.86 -6.82 12.72
CA GLU A 563 -29.50 -6.02 13.77
C GLU A 563 -31.01 -6.32 13.91
N ALA A 564 -31.71 -6.55 12.81
CA ALA A 564 -33.14 -6.87 12.82
C ALA A 564 -33.47 -8.21 13.51
N GLU A 565 -32.53 -9.16 13.57
CA GLU A 565 -32.74 -10.40 14.34
C GLU A 565 -32.65 -10.13 15.87
N ALA A 566 -31.86 -9.13 16.29
CA ALA A 566 -31.75 -8.70 17.69
C ALA A 566 -32.84 -7.67 18.07
N ASP A 567 -34.09 -7.96 17.68
CA ASP A 567 -35.26 -7.07 17.81
C ASP A 567 -35.66 -6.70 19.25
N ASN A 568 -35.32 -7.54 20.23
CA ASN A 568 -35.74 -7.39 21.62
C ASN A 568 -34.60 -7.51 22.63
N GLU A 569 -34.85 -7.08 23.88
CA GLU A 569 -33.84 -6.98 24.92
C GLU A 569 -33.33 -8.34 25.45
N GLU A 570 -34.11 -9.42 25.36
CA GLU A 570 -33.64 -10.77 25.68
C GLU A 570 -32.55 -11.21 24.68
N ARG A 571 -32.84 -11.07 23.39
CA ARG A 571 -31.90 -11.36 22.29
C ARG A 571 -30.64 -10.49 22.36
N ARG A 572 -30.80 -9.18 22.57
CA ARG A 572 -29.68 -8.24 22.78
C ARG A 572 -28.83 -8.61 23.99
N SER A 573 -29.45 -9.07 25.08
CA SER A 573 -28.73 -9.53 26.26
C SER A 573 -27.85 -10.75 25.95
N LYS A 574 -28.34 -11.72 25.16
CA LYS A 574 -27.52 -12.85 24.68
C LYS A 574 -26.34 -12.40 23.82
N VAL A 575 -26.55 -11.44 22.91
CA VAL A 575 -25.47 -10.86 22.07
C VAL A 575 -24.40 -10.18 22.95
N ARG A 576 -24.80 -9.32 23.89
CA ARG A 576 -23.87 -8.67 24.84
C ARG A 576 -23.11 -9.68 25.70
N HIS A 577 -23.79 -10.74 26.15
CA HIS A 577 -23.17 -11.78 26.95
C HIS A 577 -22.11 -12.56 26.16
N LEU A 578 -22.40 -12.96 24.92
CA LEU A 578 -21.40 -13.57 24.04
C LEU A 578 -20.24 -12.61 23.72
N ALA A 579 -20.54 -11.33 23.47
CA ALA A 579 -19.53 -10.30 23.21
C ALA A 579 -18.66 -9.92 24.42
N SER A 580 -19.09 -10.25 25.65
CA SER A 580 -18.26 -10.07 26.85
C SER A 580 -17.12 -11.10 26.97
N MET A 581 -17.10 -12.12 26.11
CA MET A 581 -16.02 -13.10 26.05
C MET A 581 -14.80 -12.49 25.34
N PRO A 582 -13.58 -12.56 25.90
CA PRO A 582 -12.40 -11.92 25.31
C PRO A 582 -11.98 -12.52 23.95
N GLN A 583 -12.51 -13.69 23.58
CA GLN A 583 -12.33 -14.31 22.28
C GLN A 583 -13.27 -13.77 21.19
N VAL A 584 -14.31 -13.01 21.53
CA VAL A 584 -15.37 -12.61 20.59
C VAL A 584 -15.23 -11.14 20.22
N ARG A 585 -15.29 -10.82 18.93
CA ARG A 585 -15.56 -9.47 18.42
C ARG A 585 -16.82 -9.47 17.58
N LEU A 586 -17.64 -8.44 17.72
CA LEU A 586 -18.83 -8.26 16.87
C LEU A 586 -18.49 -7.46 15.61
N ALA A 587 -19.17 -7.79 14.52
CA ALA A 587 -19.22 -7.01 13.30
C ALA A 587 -20.70 -6.77 12.92
N SER A 588 -20.97 -5.72 12.15
CA SER A 588 -22.28 -5.53 11.54
C SER A 588 -22.42 -6.54 10.41
N HIS A 589 -23.54 -7.27 10.38
CA HIS A 589 -23.98 -8.00 9.20
C HIS A 589 -25.21 -7.32 8.59
N THR A 590 -25.16 -5.98 8.53
CA THR A 590 -26.22 -5.06 8.08
C THR A 590 -27.44 -5.01 9.01
N TYR A 591 -28.47 -4.26 8.63
CA TYR A 591 -29.70 -4.15 9.41
C TYR A 591 -30.67 -5.28 9.06
N SER A 592 -31.07 -5.40 7.79
CA SER A 592 -32.07 -6.35 7.32
C SER A 592 -31.51 -7.51 6.47
N HIS A 593 -30.18 -7.61 6.34
CA HIS A 593 -29.49 -8.58 5.48
C HIS A 593 -29.94 -8.55 4.00
N PRO A 594 -29.60 -7.49 3.24
CA PRO A 594 -29.83 -7.46 1.79
C PRO A 594 -29.11 -8.61 1.06
N PHE A 595 -29.87 -9.42 0.30
CA PHE A 595 -29.30 -10.56 -0.43
C PHE A 595 -28.68 -10.20 -1.78
N TYR A 596 -29.08 -9.07 -2.36
CA TYR A 596 -28.61 -8.60 -3.65
C TYR A 596 -28.40 -7.08 -3.61
N TRP A 597 -27.15 -6.64 -3.59
CA TRP A 597 -26.83 -5.22 -3.48
C TRP A 597 -27.15 -4.40 -4.74
N GLY A 598 -27.37 -5.08 -5.87
CA GLY A 598 -27.77 -4.45 -7.13
C GLY A 598 -29.09 -3.67 -7.08
N VAL A 599 -29.98 -3.96 -6.12
CA VAL A 599 -31.24 -3.19 -5.95
C VAL A 599 -30.98 -1.71 -5.63
N PHE A 600 -29.91 -1.42 -4.90
CA PHE A 600 -29.50 -0.06 -4.56
C PHE A 600 -28.91 0.71 -5.76
N GLU A 601 -28.58 0.00 -6.84
CA GLU A 601 -28.18 0.55 -8.13
C GLU A 601 -29.38 0.66 -9.11
N GLY A 602 -30.60 0.40 -8.64
CA GLY A 602 -31.82 0.43 -9.45
C GLY A 602 -32.03 -0.82 -10.33
N LYS A 603 -31.28 -1.90 -10.11
CA LYS A 603 -31.44 -3.14 -10.87
C LYS A 603 -32.74 -3.86 -10.44
N THR A 604 -33.56 -4.21 -11.41
CA THR A 604 -34.91 -4.81 -11.21
C THR A 604 -34.93 -6.33 -11.32
N ASP A 605 -33.77 -6.95 -11.51
CA ASP A 605 -33.57 -8.39 -11.71
C ASP A 605 -33.44 -9.19 -10.40
N ALA A 606 -33.71 -8.58 -9.24
CA ALA A 606 -33.65 -9.22 -7.92
C ALA A 606 -34.40 -10.56 -7.86
N ASN A 607 -35.57 -10.66 -8.49
CA ASN A 607 -36.38 -11.88 -8.57
C ASN A 607 -35.76 -13.00 -9.43
N GLN A 608 -34.71 -12.70 -10.19
CA GLN A 608 -33.96 -13.64 -11.03
C GLN A 608 -32.68 -14.12 -10.34
N GLN A 609 -32.31 -13.51 -9.21
CA GLN A 609 -31.12 -13.89 -8.46
C GLN A 609 -31.33 -15.22 -7.72
N PRO A 610 -30.28 -16.06 -7.57
CA PRO A 610 -30.41 -17.39 -6.95
C PRO A 610 -30.69 -17.35 -5.43
N TYR A 611 -30.47 -16.20 -4.77
CA TYR A 611 -30.61 -16.03 -3.33
C TYR A 611 -32.09 -15.81 -2.94
N ARG A 612 -32.83 -16.91 -2.71
CA ARG A 612 -34.29 -16.88 -2.45
C ARG A 612 -34.73 -16.65 -1.00
N TYR A 613 -33.84 -16.29 -0.08
CA TYR A 613 -34.06 -16.44 1.37
C TYR A 613 -33.83 -15.16 2.18
N SER A 614 -34.51 -14.08 1.80
CA SER A 614 -34.48 -12.80 2.50
C SER A 614 -34.96 -12.84 3.95
N VAL A 615 -34.31 -12.10 4.84
CA VAL A 615 -34.98 -11.46 5.99
C VAL A 615 -35.63 -10.16 5.52
N PHE A 616 -36.50 -10.23 4.50
CA PHE A 616 -37.31 -9.08 4.11
C PHE A 616 -38.33 -8.84 5.22
N MET A 617 -38.06 -7.82 6.03
CA MET A 617 -39.00 -7.35 7.05
C MET A 617 -40.24 -6.78 6.35
N ASP A 618 -41.43 -7.23 6.74
CA ASP A 618 -42.69 -6.75 6.18
C ASP A 618 -42.78 -5.21 6.24
N GLY A 619 -42.89 -4.57 5.07
CA GLY A 619 -43.03 -3.12 4.93
C GLY A 619 -41.73 -2.32 5.02
N TYR A 620 -40.56 -2.93 5.19
CA TYR A 620 -39.28 -2.20 5.14
C TYR A 620 -38.83 -1.94 3.69
N ALA A 621 -38.64 -0.66 3.35
CA ALA A 621 -37.96 -0.25 2.12
C ALA A 621 -36.46 -0.10 2.40
N ALA A 622 -35.64 -0.89 1.73
CA ALA A 622 -34.20 -0.94 1.96
C ALA A 622 -33.51 0.42 1.75
N ASP A 623 -32.78 0.89 2.76
CA ASP A 623 -32.04 2.16 2.72
C ASP A 623 -30.53 1.93 2.93
N ILE A 624 -29.70 2.46 2.02
CA ILE A 624 -28.25 2.24 2.02
C ILE A 624 -27.61 2.68 3.34
N THR A 625 -28.05 3.83 3.88
CA THR A 625 -27.50 4.40 5.12
C THR A 625 -27.84 3.49 6.30
N ARG A 626 -29.10 3.03 6.38
CA ARG A 626 -29.58 2.13 7.44
C ARG A 626 -28.88 0.78 7.45
N GLU A 627 -28.60 0.21 6.27
CA GLU A 627 -27.88 -1.05 6.11
C GLU A 627 -26.36 -0.95 6.36
N THR A 628 -25.80 0.27 6.31
CA THR A 628 -24.35 0.51 6.46
C THR A 628 -24.04 1.31 7.74
N GLU A 629 -23.78 2.62 7.62
CA GLU A 629 -23.35 3.47 8.75
C GLU A 629 -24.36 3.52 9.90
N GLY A 630 -25.66 3.34 9.63
CA GLY A 630 -26.72 3.29 10.64
C GLY A 630 -26.62 2.14 11.64
N THR A 631 -25.91 1.05 11.31
CA THR A 631 -25.70 -0.09 12.23
C THR A 631 -24.62 0.17 13.30
N VAL A 632 -23.85 1.25 13.18
CA VAL A 632 -22.70 1.55 14.07
C VAL A 632 -23.14 1.84 15.50
N GLU A 633 -24.27 2.52 15.71
CA GLU A 633 -24.77 2.81 17.07
C GLU A 633 -25.24 1.52 17.77
N PHE A 634 -25.91 0.63 17.03
CA PHE A 634 -26.29 -0.69 17.54
C PHE A 634 -25.06 -1.49 17.97
N LEU A 635 -24.04 -1.63 17.11
CA LEU A 635 -22.80 -2.33 17.45
C LEU A 635 -22.16 -1.78 18.73
N LYS A 636 -21.99 -0.47 18.83
CA LYS A 636 -21.39 0.18 20.02
C LYS A 636 -22.21 -0.04 21.28
N SER A 637 -23.54 -0.17 21.17
CA SER A 637 -24.41 -0.50 22.30
C SER A 637 -24.35 -1.98 22.72
N MET A 638 -23.93 -2.88 21.83
CA MET A 638 -23.80 -4.32 22.10
C MET A 638 -22.37 -4.72 22.53
N ALA A 639 -21.35 -4.11 21.93
CA ALA A 639 -19.95 -4.42 22.20
C ALA A 639 -19.08 -3.17 21.98
N PRO A 640 -18.99 -2.27 22.97
CA PRO A 640 -18.27 -0.99 22.82
C PRO A 640 -16.77 -1.17 22.53
N ASP A 641 -16.18 -2.29 22.97
CA ASP A 641 -14.77 -2.63 22.75
C ASP A 641 -14.51 -3.37 21.43
N SER A 642 -15.55 -3.72 20.65
CA SER A 642 -15.38 -4.32 19.32
C SER A 642 -15.00 -3.25 18.29
N PRO A 643 -13.90 -3.43 17.53
CA PRO A 643 -13.57 -2.58 16.38
C PRO A 643 -14.70 -2.57 15.35
N LEU A 644 -14.93 -1.42 14.72
CA LEU A 644 -15.97 -1.29 13.70
C LEU A 644 -15.61 -2.12 12.45
N LEU A 645 -16.52 -2.99 12.03
CA LEU A 645 -16.43 -3.80 10.83
C LEU A 645 -17.83 -4.05 10.26
N LEU A 646 -17.97 -3.96 8.94
CA LEU A 646 -19.13 -4.44 8.19
C LEU A 646 -18.76 -5.71 7.43
N ILE A 647 -19.54 -6.76 7.61
CA ILE A 647 -19.53 -7.96 6.77
C ILE A 647 -20.69 -7.81 5.78
N TRP A 648 -20.39 -7.69 4.49
CA TRP A 648 -21.40 -7.58 3.44
C TRP A 648 -22.29 -8.82 3.40
N SER A 649 -23.61 -8.61 3.46
CA SER A 649 -24.65 -9.65 3.33
C SER A 649 -24.82 -10.12 1.89
N GLY A 650 -25.42 -11.30 1.72
CA GLY A 650 -25.90 -11.77 0.42
C GLY A 650 -24.78 -12.03 -0.58
N ASP A 651 -25.00 -11.56 -1.82
CA ASP A 651 -24.00 -11.66 -2.88
C ASP A 651 -22.65 -10.98 -2.57
N GLY A 652 -22.64 -10.06 -1.60
CA GLY A 652 -21.47 -9.30 -1.17
C GLY A 652 -20.89 -8.39 -2.26
N ARG A 653 -21.70 -7.95 -3.22
CA ARG A 653 -21.28 -7.13 -4.36
C ARG A 653 -21.77 -5.67 -4.22
N PRO A 654 -21.26 -4.89 -3.25
CA PRO A 654 -21.72 -3.52 -3.05
C PRO A 654 -21.40 -2.65 -4.27
N GLY A 655 -22.39 -1.84 -4.66
CA GLY A 655 -22.24 -0.81 -5.68
C GLY A 655 -21.51 0.44 -5.16
N PRO A 656 -21.17 1.38 -6.07
CA PRO A 656 -20.57 2.67 -5.75
C PRO A 656 -21.19 3.41 -4.56
N ALA A 657 -22.54 3.51 -4.52
CA ALA A 657 -23.25 4.24 -3.47
C ALA A 657 -23.11 3.60 -2.09
N ALA A 658 -23.09 2.27 -2.00
CA ALA A 658 -22.91 1.54 -0.75
C ALA A 658 -21.46 1.67 -0.24
N LEU A 659 -20.48 1.57 -1.14
CA LEU A 659 -19.06 1.80 -0.82
C LEU A 659 -18.85 3.25 -0.32
N ALA A 660 -19.39 4.24 -1.03
CA ALA A 660 -19.34 5.65 -0.64
C ALA A 660 -19.95 5.92 0.75
N ALA A 661 -21.09 5.28 1.07
CA ALA A 661 -21.71 5.36 2.40
C ALA A 661 -20.77 4.80 3.49
N THR A 662 -20.22 3.60 3.30
CA THR A 662 -19.26 3.02 4.27
C THR A 662 -17.98 3.84 4.43
N HIS A 663 -17.49 4.44 3.34
CA HIS A 663 -16.32 5.32 3.36
C HIS A 663 -16.57 6.57 4.21
N LYS A 664 -17.70 7.25 3.97
CA LYS A 664 -18.13 8.44 4.71
C LYS A 664 -18.30 8.15 6.21
N GLY A 665 -18.88 7.00 6.55
CA GLY A 665 -19.03 6.53 7.93
C GLY A 665 -17.74 6.03 8.58
N GLY A 666 -16.62 5.96 7.85
CA GLY A 666 -15.34 5.46 8.35
C GLY A 666 -15.37 3.98 8.72
N LEU A 667 -16.23 3.18 8.09
CA LEU A 667 -16.53 1.79 8.43
C LEU A 667 -15.72 0.81 7.55
N PRO A 668 -14.70 0.10 8.10
CA PRO A 668 -14.02 -0.98 7.39
C PRO A 668 -15.01 -2.07 6.96
N HIS A 669 -14.80 -2.68 5.80
CA HIS A 669 -15.77 -3.60 5.22
C HIS A 669 -15.13 -4.80 4.50
N TYR A 670 -15.80 -5.95 4.62
CA TYR A 670 -15.32 -7.28 4.25
C TYR A 670 -16.44 -8.13 3.63
N GLY A 671 -16.12 -9.03 2.70
CA GLY A 671 -17.07 -10.00 2.13
C GLY A 671 -17.11 -10.02 0.60
N GLY A 672 -17.86 -10.97 0.02
CA GLY A 672 -18.22 -10.98 -1.41
C GLY A 672 -17.31 -11.71 -2.40
N GLY A 673 -16.25 -12.37 -1.93
CA GLY A 673 -15.29 -13.07 -2.78
C GLY A 673 -15.18 -14.57 -2.46
N GLY A 674 -13.93 -15.02 -2.30
CA GLY A 674 -13.54 -16.39 -2.00
C GLY A 674 -13.55 -17.31 -3.22
N LEU A 675 -13.05 -18.53 -3.01
CA LEU A 675 -13.35 -19.64 -3.90
C LEU A 675 -14.78 -20.13 -3.63
N ARG A 676 -15.63 -20.14 -4.66
CA ARG A 676 -16.98 -20.72 -4.59
C ARG A 676 -16.94 -22.22 -4.91
N TRP A 677 -17.86 -22.99 -4.34
CA TRP A 677 -17.92 -24.43 -4.62
C TRP A 677 -18.40 -24.74 -6.04
N GLN A 678 -17.64 -25.62 -6.68
CA GLN A 678 -17.94 -26.29 -7.95
C GLN A 678 -17.42 -27.73 -7.85
N SER A 679 -17.96 -28.64 -8.67
CA SER A 679 -17.49 -30.02 -8.73
C SER A 679 -16.10 -30.12 -9.36
N GLY A 680 -15.23 -30.95 -8.76
CA GLY A 680 -13.87 -31.21 -9.25
C GLY A 680 -12.75 -30.81 -8.28
N SER A 681 -11.55 -30.60 -8.84
CA SER A 681 -10.40 -30.02 -8.13
C SER A 681 -10.53 -28.50 -7.98
N LEU A 682 -9.71 -27.88 -7.13
CA LEU A 682 -9.60 -26.42 -7.06
C LEU A 682 -9.15 -25.86 -8.42
N SER A 683 -9.66 -24.69 -8.80
CA SER A 683 -9.07 -23.89 -9.88
C SER A 683 -8.53 -22.57 -9.34
N LEU A 684 -7.31 -22.23 -9.76
CA LEU A 684 -6.72 -20.91 -9.53
C LEU A 684 -7.32 -19.83 -10.43
N ALA A 685 -8.05 -20.19 -11.49
CA ALA A 685 -8.79 -19.22 -12.30
C ALA A 685 -10.08 -18.78 -11.57
N ASP A 686 -10.73 -19.66 -10.82
CA ASP A 686 -11.97 -19.35 -10.08
C ASP A 686 -11.72 -18.80 -8.66
N LEU A 687 -10.46 -18.65 -8.24
CA LEU A 687 -10.09 -18.02 -6.96
C LEU A 687 -10.08 -16.49 -7.11
N SER A 688 -11.07 -15.81 -6.54
CA SER A 688 -11.13 -14.34 -6.53
C SER A 688 -9.89 -13.71 -5.87
N PRO A 689 -9.56 -12.44 -6.19
CA PRO A 689 -8.58 -11.65 -5.44
C PRO A 689 -8.93 -11.54 -3.93
N ALA A 690 -7.97 -11.06 -3.14
CA ALA A 690 -8.15 -10.71 -1.73
C ALA A 690 -8.60 -9.26 -1.56
N LEU A 691 -8.36 -8.39 -2.54
CA LEU A 691 -8.72 -6.97 -2.52
C LEU A 691 -9.56 -6.56 -3.75
N ARG A 692 -10.51 -5.67 -3.51
CA ARG A 692 -11.16 -4.84 -4.53
C ARG A 692 -10.91 -3.36 -4.20
N PRO A 693 -9.84 -2.74 -4.76
CA PRO A 693 -9.60 -1.32 -4.59
C PRO A 693 -10.59 -0.50 -5.42
N THR A 694 -11.21 0.52 -4.80
CA THR A 694 -12.14 1.46 -5.43
C THR A 694 -11.81 2.88 -4.98
N GLU A 695 -12.35 3.90 -5.65
CA GLU A 695 -12.17 5.31 -5.25
C GLU A 695 -12.76 5.63 -3.87
N TRP A 696 -13.74 4.84 -3.38
CA TRP A 696 -14.29 4.93 -2.02
C TRP A 696 -13.56 4.01 -1.02
N GLY A 697 -12.38 3.51 -1.37
CA GLY A 697 -11.57 2.64 -0.54
C GLY A 697 -11.61 1.17 -0.96
N THR A 698 -10.97 0.32 -0.16
CA THR A 698 -10.70 -1.07 -0.54
C THR A 698 -11.62 -2.05 0.18
N GLN A 699 -12.42 -2.80 -0.59
CA GLN A 699 -13.21 -3.93 -0.10
C GLN A 699 -12.28 -5.14 0.04
N ILE A 700 -12.23 -5.71 1.24
CA ILE A 700 -11.47 -6.93 1.51
C ILE A 700 -12.38 -8.13 1.24
N LEU A 701 -11.89 -9.09 0.46
CA LEU A 701 -12.67 -10.25 0.08
C LEU A 701 -12.44 -11.42 1.03
N THR A 702 -13.51 -12.19 1.25
CA THR A 702 -13.48 -13.47 1.97
C THR A 702 -12.43 -14.40 1.36
N PRO A 703 -11.56 -15.07 2.14
CA PRO A 703 -10.54 -15.96 1.57
C PRO A 703 -11.12 -17.23 0.92
N LEU A 704 -12.17 -17.81 1.52
CA LEU A 704 -12.86 -19.03 1.10
C LEU A 704 -14.35 -18.93 1.42
N THR A 705 -15.21 -19.21 0.44
CA THR A 705 -16.66 -19.08 0.59
C THR A 705 -17.30 -20.46 0.67
N GLY A 706 -17.44 -20.97 1.90
CA GLY A 706 -18.07 -22.26 2.19
C GLY A 706 -19.60 -22.27 2.07
N GLU A 707 -20.24 -21.09 1.97
CA GLU A 707 -21.70 -20.88 2.03
C GLU A 707 -22.55 -21.86 1.18
N PRO A 708 -22.25 -22.18 -0.10
CA PRO A 708 -23.01 -23.17 -0.86
C PRO A 708 -22.97 -24.60 -0.28
N LEU A 709 -21.90 -24.96 0.43
CA LEU A 709 -21.76 -26.23 1.15
C LEU A 709 -22.49 -26.23 2.50
N PHE A 710 -22.83 -25.06 3.05
CA PHE A 710 -23.68 -24.97 4.24
C PHE A 710 -25.16 -24.96 3.86
N ALA A 711 -25.56 -24.25 2.80
CA ALA A 711 -26.93 -24.27 2.29
C ALA A 711 -27.41 -25.67 1.86
N GLN A 712 -26.50 -26.56 1.45
CA GLN A 712 -26.82 -27.98 1.16
C GLN A 712 -27.24 -28.79 2.41
N LEU A 713 -26.98 -28.32 3.65
CA LEU A 713 -27.56 -28.91 4.88
C LEU A 713 -29.09 -28.92 4.82
N TRP A 714 -29.69 -27.90 4.23
CA TRP A 714 -31.14 -27.74 4.17
C TRP A 714 -31.84 -28.78 3.28
N TYR A 715 -31.09 -29.44 2.40
CA TYR A 715 -31.59 -30.46 1.46
C TYR A 715 -31.22 -31.90 1.85
N GLY A 716 -30.45 -32.09 2.93
CA GLY A 716 -30.05 -33.42 3.41
C GLY A 716 -29.08 -34.17 2.49
N GLU A 717 -28.39 -33.47 1.57
CA GLU A 717 -27.42 -34.08 0.66
C GLU A 717 -26.11 -34.49 1.39
N ALA A 718 -25.37 -35.43 0.81
CA ALA A 718 -24.14 -35.96 1.39
C ALA A 718 -22.97 -34.95 1.27
N LEU A 719 -22.87 -34.08 2.27
CA LEU A 719 -21.95 -32.94 2.29
C LEU A 719 -20.47 -33.31 2.36
N ASN A 720 -19.73 -32.91 1.32
CA ASN A 720 -18.28 -33.09 1.24
C ASN A 720 -17.52 -31.98 1.98
N PHE A 721 -17.75 -31.84 3.28
CA PHE A 721 -17.12 -30.80 4.11
C PHE A 721 -15.59 -30.87 4.16
N GLY A 722 -15.02 -32.06 3.92
CA GLY A 722 -13.58 -32.24 3.75
C GLY A 722 -12.98 -31.35 2.64
N LYS A 723 -13.82 -30.79 1.75
CA LYS A 723 -13.40 -29.85 0.71
C LYS A 723 -12.86 -28.53 1.26
N ILE A 724 -13.36 -28.05 2.42
CA ILE A 724 -12.86 -26.80 3.05
C ILE A 724 -11.43 -27.03 3.58
N SER A 725 -11.20 -28.14 4.30
CA SER A 725 -9.86 -28.63 4.69
C SER A 725 -8.95 -28.79 3.46
N GLU A 726 -9.44 -29.49 2.43
CA GLU A 726 -8.71 -29.74 1.18
C GLU A 726 -8.23 -28.45 0.53
N TRP A 727 -9.10 -27.43 0.43
CA TRP A 727 -8.76 -26.12 -0.13
C TRP A 727 -7.84 -25.30 0.77
N ASN A 728 -8.08 -25.24 2.09
CA ASN A 728 -7.19 -24.55 3.02
C ASN A 728 -5.76 -25.10 2.89
N ARG A 729 -5.59 -26.41 2.74
CA ARG A 729 -4.29 -27.06 2.47
C ARG A 729 -3.75 -26.81 1.07
N GLN A 730 -4.58 -26.88 0.02
CA GLN A 730 -4.14 -26.63 -1.36
C GLN A 730 -3.67 -25.19 -1.57
N LEU A 731 -4.30 -24.21 -0.92
CA LEU A 731 -3.96 -22.78 -0.97
C LEU A 731 -2.75 -22.38 -0.10
N ASP A 732 -2.12 -23.34 0.60
CA ASP A 732 -0.84 -23.16 1.30
C ASP A 732 0.30 -23.94 0.64
N SER A 733 0.02 -25.10 0.03
CA SER A 733 1.02 -26.13 -0.33
C SER A 733 2.17 -25.64 -1.23
N ALA A 734 1.90 -25.32 -2.49
CA ALA A 734 2.91 -24.89 -3.46
C ALA A 734 3.24 -23.40 -3.34
N ARG A 735 2.21 -22.58 -3.09
CA ARG A 735 2.29 -21.14 -2.83
C ARG A 735 1.29 -20.84 -1.72
N ARG A 736 1.66 -20.00 -0.75
CA ARG A 736 0.72 -19.52 0.26
C ARG A 736 -0.12 -18.39 -0.34
N LEU A 737 -1.27 -18.74 -0.89
CA LEU A 737 -2.16 -17.81 -1.59
C LEU A 737 -3.18 -17.17 -0.66
N ARG A 738 -3.61 -17.88 0.40
CA ARG A 738 -4.64 -17.41 1.34
C ARG A 738 -4.30 -17.80 2.78
N ILE A 739 -4.79 -17.00 3.72
CA ILE A 739 -4.85 -17.36 5.14
C ILE A 739 -5.68 -18.63 5.35
N SER A 740 -5.55 -19.27 6.52
CA SER A 740 -6.45 -20.38 6.87
C SER A 740 -7.78 -19.77 7.30
N SER A 741 -8.88 -20.19 6.65
CA SER A 741 -10.17 -19.51 6.80
C SER A 741 -11.28 -20.49 7.12
N ILE A 742 -12.07 -20.17 8.14
CA ILE A 742 -13.33 -20.82 8.50
C ILE A 742 -14.40 -19.72 8.45
N SER A 743 -15.38 -19.87 7.56
CA SER A 743 -16.53 -18.97 7.42
C SER A 743 -17.79 -19.81 7.40
N VAL A 744 -18.65 -19.64 8.41
CA VAL A 744 -19.88 -20.42 8.61
C VAL A 744 -21.06 -19.50 8.92
N HIS A 745 -22.28 -19.96 8.63
CA HIS A 745 -23.50 -19.27 9.05
C HIS A 745 -23.94 -19.87 10.41
N ALA A 746 -24.61 -19.08 11.26
CA ALA A 746 -25.00 -19.50 12.60
C ALA A 746 -26.05 -20.64 12.57
N ASP A 747 -26.87 -20.72 11.52
CA ASP A 747 -27.80 -21.82 11.28
C ASP A 747 -27.13 -23.21 11.18
N ALA A 748 -25.89 -23.29 10.70
CA ALA A 748 -25.12 -24.53 10.66
C ALA A 748 -24.89 -25.13 12.05
N LEU A 749 -24.93 -24.30 13.11
CA LEU A 749 -24.78 -24.71 14.50
C LEU A 749 -26.05 -25.41 15.06
N LEU A 750 -27.18 -25.31 14.36
CA LEU A 750 -28.42 -26.00 14.69
C LEU A 750 -28.38 -27.49 14.32
N HIS A 751 -27.37 -27.92 13.55
CA HIS A 751 -27.18 -29.29 13.12
C HIS A 751 -25.93 -29.89 13.76
N ALA A 752 -26.05 -31.07 14.38
CA ALA A 752 -24.93 -31.78 15.00
C ALA A 752 -23.72 -31.92 14.07
N ARG A 753 -23.96 -32.16 12.77
CA ARG A 753 -22.91 -32.30 11.75
C ARG A 753 -22.18 -30.97 11.43
N GLY A 754 -22.84 -29.83 11.56
CA GLY A 754 -22.20 -28.52 11.42
C GLY A 754 -21.29 -28.21 12.62
N MET A 755 -21.73 -28.58 13.83
CA MET A 755 -20.90 -28.51 15.05
C MET A 755 -19.65 -29.40 14.95
N GLU A 756 -19.81 -30.66 14.52
CA GLU A 756 -18.68 -31.58 14.28
C GLU A 756 -17.66 -30.99 13.29
N LEU A 757 -18.13 -30.32 12.23
CA LEU A 757 -17.25 -29.69 11.26
C LEU A 757 -16.50 -28.50 11.84
N LEU A 758 -17.19 -27.62 12.57
CA LEU A 758 -16.56 -26.45 13.17
C LEU A 758 -15.47 -26.86 14.18
N ASP A 759 -15.74 -27.88 14.99
CA ASP A 759 -14.72 -28.49 15.85
C ASP A 759 -13.57 -29.09 15.03
N ALA A 760 -13.84 -29.84 13.95
CA ALA A 760 -12.80 -30.46 13.11
C ALA A 760 -11.90 -29.44 12.37
N LEU A 761 -12.47 -28.36 11.84
CA LEU A 761 -11.72 -27.29 11.16
C LEU A 761 -10.89 -26.45 12.14
N ALA A 762 -11.42 -26.15 13.33
CA ALA A 762 -10.64 -25.48 14.38
C ALA A 762 -9.50 -26.37 14.89
N ASP A 763 -9.73 -27.68 14.98
CA ASP A 763 -8.69 -28.67 15.27
C ASP A 763 -7.60 -28.73 14.19
N GLU A 764 -7.96 -28.57 12.91
CA GLU A 764 -7.02 -28.48 11.80
C GLU A 764 -6.18 -27.20 11.89
N GLN A 765 -6.78 -26.03 12.10
CA GLN A 765 -6.04 -24.77 12.30
C GLN A 765 -5.05 -24.84 13.49
N ARG A 766 -5.47 -25.45 14.61
CA ARG A 766 -4.57 -25.73 15.75
C ARG A 766 -3.38 -26.60 15.35
N LYS A 767 -3.62 -27.68 14.58
CA LYS A 767 -2.56 -28.59 14.09
C LYS A 767 -1.65 -27.95 13.03
N GLU A 768 -2.19 -27.06 12.20
CA GLU A 768 -1.43 -26.20 11.25
C GLU A 768 -0.53 -25.18 11.96
N ASN A 769 -0.68 -24.99 13.28
CA ASN A 769 0.01 -23.96 14.06
C ASN A 769 -0.24 -22.55 13.50
N THR A 770 -1.48 -22.20 13.16
CA THR A 770 -1.82 -20.84 12.72
C THR A 770 -1.57 -19.79 13.81
N LEU A 771 -1.46 -18.53 13.41
CA LEU A 771 -1.61 -17.37 14.29
C LEU A 771 -3.04 -16.87 14.12
N SER A 772 -3.91 -17.19 15.09
CA SER A 772 -5.34 -16.86 15.02
C SER A 772 -5.58 -15.38 15.33
N ILE A 773 -6.35 -14.72 14.46
CA ILE A 773 -6.72 -13.31 14.54
C ILE A 773 -8.21 -13.13 14.28
N TRP A 774 -8.75 -11.97 14.65
CA TRP A 774 -10.10 -11.58 14.27
C TRP A 774 -10.16 -11.05 12.83
N VAL A 775 -11.36 -11.01 12.25
CA VAL A 775 -11.56 -10.56 10.87
C VAL A 775 -11.19 -9.07 10.70
N ASP A 776 -11.39 -8.21 11.70
CA ASP A 776 -10.99 -6.80 11.64
C ASP A 776 -9.46 -6.63 11.60
N GLU A 777 -8.72 -7.48 12.31
CA GLU A 777 -7.26 -7.56 12.29
C GLU A 777 -6.73 -8.06 10.94
N TYR A 778 -7.45 -8.98 10.29
CA TYR A 778 -7.17 -9.39 8.92
C TYR A 778 -7.48 -8.27 7.91
N VAL A 779 -8.64 -7.62 8.02
CA VAL A 779 -9.07 -6.51 7.14
C VAL A 779 -8.09 -5.34 7.21
N THR A 780 -7.55 -5.05 8.38
CA THR A 780 -6.53 -4.00 8.58
C THR A 780 -5.22 -4.35 7.86
N ARG A 781 -4.75 -5.61 7.97
CA ARG A 781 -3.57 -6.12 7.25
C ARG A 781 -3.80 -6.17 5.74
N ALA A 782 -4.95 -6.66 5.30
CA ALA A 782 -5.30 -6.76 3.89
C ALA A 782 -5.37 -5.37 3.23
N ARG A 783 -6.01 -4.38 3.88
CA ARG A 783 -6.08 -3.00 3.39
C ARG A 783 -4.70 -2.36 3.24
N ALA A 784 -3.80 -2.61 4.18
CA ALA A 784 -2.43 -2.10 4.15
C ALA A 784 -1.63 -2.53 2.91
N PHE A 785 -1.97 -3.62 2.23
CA PHE A 785 -1.29 -4.04 1.00
C PHE A 785 -1.46 -3.06 -0.16
N GLN A 786 -2.60 -2.36 -0.23
CA GLN A 786 -2.87 -1.36 -1.27
C GLN A 786 -2.02 -0.09 -1.09
N THR A 787 -1.70 0.26 0.17
CA THR A 787 -0.91 1.47 0.54
C THR A 787 0.56 1.16 0.80
N ALA A 788 0.93 -0.10 1.04
CA ALA A 788 2.30 -0.49 1.33
C ALA A 788 3.26 -0.07 0.21
N SER A 789 4.40 0.52 0.56
CA SER A 789 5.38 1.06 -0.39
C SER A 789 6.80 0.59 -0.06
N VAL A 790 7.64 0.52 -1.08
CA VAL A 790 9.04 0.08 -0.96
C VAL A 790 9.94 1.08 -1.69
N ALA A 791 11.07 1.41 -1.08
CA ALA A 791 12.16 2.11 -1.73
C ALA A 791 13.48 1.37 -1.51
N ARG A 792 14.50 1.72 -2.30
CA ARG A 792 15.86 1.18 -2.19
C ARG A 792 16.85 2.32 -2.09
N ASP A 793 17.81 2.22 -1.17
CA ASP A 793 18.89 3.20 -1.05
C ASP A 793 20.05 2.91 -2.03
N LEU A 794 20.94 3.88 -2.20
CA LEU A 794 22.17 3.74 -3.00
C LEU A 794 23.13 2.65 -2.47
N ASN A 795 22.96 2.13 -1.26
CA ASN A 795 23.73 1.02 -0.71
C ASN A 795 23.08 -0.35 -0.98
N GLY A 796 21.87 -0.36 -1.57
CA GLY A 796 21.11 -1.56 -1.90
C GLY A 796 20.18 -2.06 -0.78
N ASN A 797 20.07 -1.37 0.35
CA ASN A 797 19.14 -1.64 1.44
C ASN A 797 17.70 -1.32 1.02
N TRP A 798 16.72 -2.02 1.58
CA TRP A 798 15.30 -1.81 1.30
C TRP A 798 14.61 -1.06 2.45
N MET A 799 13.96 0.06 2.11
CA MET A 799 13.08 0.79 3.02
C MET A 799 11.66 0.26 2.81
N LEU A 800 11.03 -0.23 3.87
CA LEU A 800 9.76 -0.95 3.81
C LEU A 800 8.71 -0.22 4.66
N PHE A 801 7.69 0.36 4.04
CA PHE A 801 6.47 0.79 4.73
C PHE A 801 5.37 -0.21 4.45
N GLY A 802 5.10 -1.09 5.42
CA GLY A 802 4.07 -2.13 5.31
C GLY A 802 2.73 -1.74 5.92
N ASP A 803 2.65 -0.59 6.59
CA ASP A 803 1.53 -0.23 7.47
C ASP A 803 1.26 -1.37 8.47
N ALA A 804 0.14 -2.08 8.36
CA ALA A 804 -0.17 -3.22 9.24
C ALA A 804 0.57 -4.53 8.86
N LEU A 805 1.28 -4.58 7.73
CA LEU A 805 1.97 -5.79 7.26
C LEU A 805 3.35 -5.96 7.88
N ARG A 806 3.54 -7.09 8.58
CA ARG A 806 4.76 -7.41 9.33
C ARG A 806 5.60 -8.54 8.72
N THR A 807 5.34 -8.91 7.48
CA THR A 807 6.15 -9.90 6.75
C THR A 807 6.37 -9.47 5.30
N VAL A 808 7.61 -9.64 4.83
CA VAL A 808 7.96 -9.60 3.40
C VAL A 808 8.56 -10.94 2.97
N ARG A 809 8.37 -11.31 1.71
CA ARG A 809 8.99 -12.48 1.08
C ARG A 809 9.96 -12.07 -0.04
N LEU A 810 11.01 -12.84 -0.19
CA LEU A 810 12.02 -12.78 -1.25
C LEU A 810 12.38 -14.22 -1.66
N PRO A 811 12.85 -14.51 -2.88
CA PRO A 811 13.47 -15.80 -3.16
C PRO A 811 14.66 -16.03 -2.23
N ALA A 812 14.77 -17.21 -1.62
CA ALA A 812 15.73 -17.50 -0.54
C ALA A 812 17.21 -17.38 -0.96
N SER A 813 17.47 -17.41 -2.27
CA SER A 813 18.78 -17.18 -2.91
C SER A 813 19.21 -15.71 -2.98
N GLU A 814 18.28 -14.76 -2.94
CA GLU A 814 18.57 -13.34 -3.21
C GLU A 814 19.24 -12.62 -2.02
N MET A 815 18.79 -12.93 -0.80
CA MET A 815 19.27 -12.23 0.40
C MET A 815 19.10 -13.07 1.65
N LEU A 816 20.17 -13.20 2.43
CA LEU A 816 20.10 -13.56 3.85
C LEU A 816 19.99 -12.25 4.66
N PRO A 817 18.90 -12.02 5.42
CA PRO A 817 18.72 -10.76 6.13
C PRO A 817 19.61 -10.66 7.37
N GLU A 818 20.05 -9.44 7.68
CA GLU A 818 20.58 -9.07 9.00
C GLU A 818 19.44 -9.02 10.03
N ILE A 819 19.62 -9.65 11.20
CA ILE A 819 18.72 -9.45 12.34
C ILE A 819 19.10 -8.13 13.00
N SER A 820 18.10 -7.28 13.24
CA SER A 820 18.31 -5.88 13.61
C SER A 820 17.20 -5.40 14.54
N THR A 821 17.14 -4.10 14.84
CA THR A 821 15.98 -3.48 15.52
C THR A 821 14.71 -3.44 14.66
N ASP A 822 14.80 -3.78 13.37
CA ASP A 822 13.70 -3.77 12.40
C ASP A 822 13.35 -5.16 11.85
N VAL A 823 14.28 -6.11 11.89
CA VAL A 823 14.09 -7.50 11.44
C VAL A 823 14.28 -8.45 12.61
N VAL A 824 13.23 -9.21 12.92
CA VAL A 824 13.10 -10.06 14.13
C VAL A 824 13.53 -11.50 13.84
N GLY A 825 13.33 -11.93 12.59
CA GLY A 825 13.52 -13.31 12.20
C GLY A 825 13.13 -13.57 10.77
N TYR A 826 13.26 -14.83 10.37
CA TYR A 826 12.85 -15.31 9.06
C TYR A 826 12.71 -16.84 9.05
N SER A 827 11.96 -17.38 8.10
CA SER A 827 11.96 -18.80 7.75
C SER A 827 11.89 -18.98 6.24
N ASP A 828 12.39 -20.11 5.77
CA ASP A 828 12.37 -20.48 4.36
C ASP A 828 11.22 -21.45 4.12
N ARG A 829 10.40 -21.19 3.11
CA ARG A 829 9.28 -22.01 2.67
C ARG A 829 9.33 -22.17 1.15
N ASN A 830 9.44 -23.41 0.70
CA ASN A 830 9.64 -23.75 -0.70
C ASN A 830 10.89 -23.01 -1.23
N SER A 831 10.73 -22.11 -2.20
CA SER A 831 11.83 -21.28 -2.75
C SER A 831 11.93 -19.88 -2.14
N ASP A 832 10.99 -19.48 -1.26
CA ASP A 832 10.89 -18.12 -0.71
C ASP A 832 11.34 -18.08 0.76
N ARG A 833 12.02 -17.00 1.13
CA ARG A 833 12.33 -16.60 2.51
C ARG A 833 11.32 -15.56 2.98
N TYR A 834 10.58 -15.88 4.03
CA TYR A 834 9.64 -15.00 4.73
C TYR A 834 10.39 -14.30 5.87
N ILE A 835 10.42 -12.97 5.88
CA ILE A 835 11.21 -12.12 6.79
C ILE A 835 10.24 -11.31 7.67
N TYR A 836 10.41 -11.36 8.98
CA TYR A 836 9.49 -10.78 9.96
C TYR A 836 9.96 -9.41 10.44
N LEU A 837 9.06 -8.42 10.38
CA LEU A 837 9.36 -7.02 10.64
C LEU A 837 8.92 -6.61 12.06
N ALA A 838 9.83 -6.02 12.81
CA ALA A 838 9.60 -5.52 14.17
C ALA A 838 8.61 -4.35 14.20
N ARG A 839 8.47 -3.62 13.09
CA ARG A 839 7.75 -2.35 12.96
C ARG A 839 7.02 -2.23 11.62
N ASN A 840 6.08 -1.28 11.55
CA ASN A 840 5.32 -0.93 10.35
C ASN A 840 6.21 -0.29 9.26
N HIS A 841 7.20 0.48 9.69
CA HIS A 841 8.32 0.96 8.88
C HIS A 841 9.58 0.21 9.33
N ALA A 842 10.31 -0.42 8.39
CA ALA A 842 11.48 -1.25 8.67
C ALA A 842 12.56 -1.08 7.59
N ILE A 843 13.83 -1.13 8.00
CA ILE A 843 14.97 -1.19 7.07
C ILE A 843 15.47 -2.65 6.97
N LEU A 844 15.32 -3.24 5.79
CA LEU A 844 15.81 -4.57 5.47
C LEU A 844 17.20 -4.48 4.81
N LYS A 845 18.19 -5.12 5.45
CA LYS A 845 19.60 -5.11 5.04
C LYS A 845 20.09 -6.54 4.78
N PRO A 846 20.97 -6.77 3.78
CA PRO A 846 21.67 -8.03 3.65
C PRO A 846 22.64 -8.22 4.83
N ARG A 847 22.77 -9.46 5.29
CA ARG A 847 23.78 -9.83 6.30
C ARG A 847 25.18 -9.64 5.72
N ARG A 848 26.09 -9.05 6.51
CA ARG A 848 27.48 -8.82 6.11
C ARG A 848 28.25 -10.13 5.94
N GLU A 849 29.09 -10.19 4.91
CA GLU A 849 30.02 -11.30 4.68
C GLU A 849 30.97 -11.47 5.89
N GLY A 850 31.31 -12.72 6.22
CA GLY A 850 32.18 -13.08 7.34
C GLY A 850 31.50 -13.34 8.69
N GLN A 851 30.18 -13.12 8.83
CA GLN A 851 29.41 -13.51 10.03
C GLN A 851 28.87 -14.96 9.99
N THR A 852 29.50 -15.89 9.28
CA THR A 852 28.85 -17.17 8.90
C THR A 852 28.58 -18.14 10.05
N ASP A 853 29.39 -18.11 11.12
CA ASP A 853 29.55 -19.29 12.00
C ASP A 853 28.80 -19.23 13.34
N ALA A 854 28.22 -18.08 13.70
CA ALA A 854 27.43 -17.94 14.92
C ALA A 854 25.93 -18.25 14.67
N PRO A 855 25.23 -18.95 15.59
CA PRO A 855 23.79 -19.09 15.52
C PRO A 855 23.15 -17.71 15.66
N VAL A 856 22.50 -17.24 14.60
CA VAL A 856 21.87 -15.92 14.63
C VAL A 856 20.69 -15.96 15.60
N LEU A 857 20.76 -15.15 16.66
CA LEU A 857 19.60 -14.82 17.47
C LEU A 857 18.47 -14.37 16.54
N ARG A 858 17.36 -15.11 16.52
CA ARG A 858 16.21 -14.84 15.66
C ARG A 858 14.97 -15.57 16.13
N LEU A 859 13.81 -14.99 15.84
CA LEU A 859 12.54 -15.72 15.89
C LEU A 859 12.40 -16.62 14.66
N LEU A 860 11.95 -17.87 14.86
CA LEU A 860 11.56 -18.77 13.76
C LEU A 860 10.06 -18.71 13.52
N HIS A 861 9.27 -18.78 14.60
CA HIS A 861 7.85 -18.46 14.58
C HIS A 861 7.26 -18.18 15.98
N ALA A 862 6.12 -17.48 16.09
CA ALA A 862 5.36 -17.29 17.33
C ALA A 862 3.83 -17.27 17.09
N SER A 863 3.03 -17.83 18.01
CA SER A 863 1.54 -17.92 17.88
C SER A 863 0.77 -16.66 18.23
N ALA A 864 1.44 -15.54 18.45
CA ALA A 864 0.83 -14.28 18.82
C ALA A 864 1.41 -13.12 18.00
N PRO A 865 0.63 -12.05 17.75
CA PRO A 865 1.13 -10.80 17.21
C PRO A 865 2.30 -10.24 18.02
N LEU A 866 3.26 -9.63 17.33
CA LEU A 866 4.43 -9.02 17.97
C LEU A 866 4.09 -7.60 18.43
N LYS A 867 4.14 -7.36 19.74
CA LYS A 867 3.87 -6.05 20.34
C LYS A 867 5.11 -5.17 20.41
N SER A 868 6.26 -5.74 20.80
CA SER A 868 7.55 -5.04 20.72
C SER A 868 8.72 -6.01 20.56
N TRP A 869 9.80 -5.48 20.00
CA TRP A 869 11.10 -6.14 19.85
C TRP A 869 12.20 -5.11 20.11
N HIS A 870 13.19 -5.51 20.91
CA HIS A 870 14.36 -4.70 21.20
C HIS A 870 15.61 -5.57 21.19
N LEU A 871 16.57 -5.25 20.33
CA LEU A 871 17.89 -5.89 20.32
C LEU A 871 18.80 -5.14 21.31
N ASN A 872 19.21 -5.84 22.37
CA ASN A 872 19.98 -5.28 23.47
C ASN A 872 21.46 -5.13 23.09
N ALA A 873 22.16 -4.19 23.74
CA ALA A 873 23.58 -3.92 23.49
C ALA A 873 24.53 -5.08 23.88
N ASP A 874 24.05 -6.05 24.65
CA ASP A 874 24.78 -7.27 25.03
C ASP A 874 24.60 -8.43 24.02
N GLY A 875 23.82 -8.22 22.95
CA GLY A 875 23.52 -9.22 21.93
C GLY A 875 22.27 -10.05 22.20
N THR A 876 21.63 -9.93 23.38
CA THR A 876 20.33 -10.54 23.67
C THR A 876 19.19 -9.75 23.01
N ALA A 877 17.96 -10.28 22.99
CA ALA A 877 16.79 -9.52 22.58
C ALA A 877 15.64 -9.65 23.56
N THR A 878 14.92 -8.54 23.77
CA THR A 878 13.68 -8.48 24.55
C THR A 878 12.49 -8.48 23.58
N ILE A 879 11.51 -9.34 23.85
CA ILE A 879 10.35 -9.61 22.99
C ILE A 879 9.08 -9.52 23.83
N LEU A 880 8.08 -8.79 23.33
CA LEU A 880 6.75 -8.75 23.92
C LEU A 880 5.72 -9.14 22.87
N PHE A 881 4.82 -10.07 23.23
CA PHE A 881 3.72 -10.49 22.38
C PHE A 881 2.38 -9.90 22.86
N GLU A 882 1.38 -9.94 21.98
CA GLU A 882 -0.01 -9.67 22.34
C GLU A 882 -0.78 -11.00 22.39
N PRO A 883 -0.83 -11.70 23.54
CA PRO A 883 -1.35 -13.06 23.60
C PRO A 883 -2.83 -13.15 23.21
N ARG A 884 -3.17 -14.26 22.54
CA ARG A 884 -4.53 -14.64 22.11
C ARG A 884 -4.99 -15.95 22.77
N GLY A 885 -4.38 -16.28 23.91
CA GLY A 885 -4.29 -17.62 24.47
C GLY A 885 -2.83 -17.98 24.73
N ASP A 886 -2.52 -19.27 24.77
CA ASP A 886 -1.16 -19.76 25.02
C ASP A 886 -0.21 -19.41 23.87
N VAL A 887 1.02 -19.02 24.24
CA VAL A 887 2.05 -18.57 23.28
C VAL A 887 3.05 -19.70 23.03
N THR A 888 3.03 -20.22 21.80
CA THR A 888 4.02 -21.18 21.29
C THR A 888 5.01 -20.48 20.37
N LEU A 889 6.27 -20.42 20.78
CA LEU A 889 7.36 -19.80 20.01
C LEU A 889 8.52 -20.76 19.77
N ALA A 890 9.14 -20.63 18.60
CA ALA A 890 10.32 -21.39 18.21
C ALA A 890 11.50 -20.48 17.87
N VAL A 891 12.68 -20.89 18.32
CA VAL A 891 13.98 -20.22 18.14
C VAL A 891 15.06 -21.27 17.83
N PRO A 892 16.25 -20.90 17.33
CA PRO A 892 17.35 -21.85 17.13
C PRO A 892 17.67 -22.66 18.41
N ALA A 893 18.07 -23.93 18.27
CA ALA A 893 18.30 -24.82 19.42
C ALA A 893 19.50 -24.45 20.31
N SER A 894 20.34 -23.51 19.85
CA SER A 894 21.39 -22.86 20.65
C SER A 894 20.86 -21.78 21.58
N CYS A 895 19.66 -21.26 21.31
CA CYS A 895 19.10 -20.12 22.01
C CYS A 895 18.32 -20.54 23.26
N LEU A 896 18.42 -19.71 24.30
CA LEU A 896 17.70 -19.82 25.55
C LEU A 896 16.63 -18.72 25.62
N LEU A 897 15.55 -19.00 26.35
CA LEU A 897 14.45 -18.06 26.57
C LEU A 897 14.18 -17.95 28.08
N SER A 898 14.01 -16.74 28.59
CA SER A 898 13.55 -16.48 29.96
C SER A 898 12.37 -15.50 29.98
N SER A 899 11.55 -15.59 31.02
CA SER A 899 10.50 -14.61 31.38
C SER A 899 10.70 -14.22 32.83
N ASP A 900 10.63 -12.93 33.14
CA ASP A 900 10.73 -12.40 34.51
C ASP A 900 11.99 -12.84 35.28
N GLY A 901 13.06 -13.19 34.54
CA GLY A 901 14.33 -13.69 35.08
C GLY A 901 14.40 -15.22 35.25
N GLU A 902 13.32 -15.96 35.05
CA GLU A 902 13.31 -17.42 35.10
C GLU A 902 13.47 -18.04 33.70
N MET A 903 14.33 -19.05 33.59
CA MET A 903 14.58 -19.77 32.34
C MET A 903 13.43 -20.71 32.01
N LEU A 904 12.87 -20.58 30.81
CA LEU A 904 11.74 -21.39 30.35
C LEU A 904 12.22 -22.76 29.83
N SER A 905 11.39 -23.79 30.03
CA SER A 905 11.67 -25.14 29.53
C SER A 905 11.30 -25.27 28.04
N ALA A 906 12.22 -25.84 27.25
CA ALA A 906 12.04 -26.05 25.82
C ALA A 906 11.87 -27.52 25.45
N VAL A 907 11.04 -27.79 24.44
CA VAL A 907 11.02 -29.07 23.71
C VAL A 907 11.89 -28.92 22.47
N ARG A 908 13.01 -29.64 22.43
CA ARG A 908 13.94 -29.59 21.29
C ARG A 908 13.39 -30.37 20.09
N GLN A 909 13.31 -29.73 18.94
CA GLN A 909 12.88 -30.32 17.67
C GLN A 909 13.97 -30.09 16.61
N GLY A 910 14.89 -31.06 16.49
CA GLY A 910 16.02 -30.99 15.56
C GLY A 910 16.94 -29.80 15.84
N SER A 911 17.02 -28.87 14.89
CA SER A 911 17.82 -27.64 14.96
C SER A 911 17.18 -26.51 15.76
N HIS A 912 15.96 -26.69 16.29
CA HIS A 912 15.17 -25.64 16.94
C HIS A 912 14.68 -26.03 18.33
N SER A 913 14.39 -25.03 19.17
CA SER A 913 13.79 -25.16 20.50
C SER A 913 12.38 -24.56 20.47
N LEU A 914 11.37 -25.35 20.85
CA LEU A 914 9.98 -24.93 20.96
C LEU A 914 9.63 -24.67 22.44
N PHE A 915 9.10 -23.50 22.72
CA PHE A 915 8.59 -23.09 24.02
C PHE A 915 7.06 -23.00 23.95
N ASN A 916 6.38 -23.41 25.02
CA ASN A 916 4.94 -23.26 25.16
C ASN A 916 4.65 -22.55 26.49
N VAL A 917 4.13 -21.32 26.41
CA VAL A 917 3.95 -20.42 27.54
C VAL A 917 2.45 -20.24 27.77
N SER A 918 1.99 -20.55 28.98
CA SER A 918 0.58 -20.41 29.33
C SER A 918 0.12 -18.95 29.27
N THR A 919 -1.15 -18.75 28.95
CA THR A 919 -1.79 -17.43 28.79
C THR A 919 -1.50 -16.47 29.97
N ALA A 920 -1.41 -17.00 31.20
CA ALA A 920 -1.12 -16.22 32.41
C ALA A 920 0.27 -15.57 32.43
N ASN A 921 1.27 -16.19 31.79
CA ASN A 921 2.64 -15.71 31.71
C ASN A 921 2.97 -15.13 30.32
N ALA A 922 2.08 -15.32 29.33
CA ALA A 922 2.30 -14.98 27.94
C ALA A 922 2.33 -13.47 27.63
N SER A 923 1.95 -12.62 28.60
CA SER A 923 2.01 -11.17 28.53
C SER A 923 3.28 -10.55 29.13
N GLY A 924 4.19 -11.38 29.68
CA GLY A 924 5.48 -10.95 30.21
C GLY A 924 6.49 -10.59 29.12
N GLU A 925 7.59 -9.94 29.53
CA GLU A 925 8.72 -9.69 28.64
C GLU A 925 9.62 -10.93 28.55
N PHE A 926 9.80 -11.44 27.33
CA PHE A 926 10.70 -12.55 27.05
C PHE A 926 12.09 -12.05 26.71
N ARG A 927 13.13 -12.60 27.33
CA ARG A 927 14.53 -12.39 26.91
C ARG A 927 15.05 -13.62 26.18
N LEU A 928 15.51 -13.40 24.95
CA LEU A 928 16.14 -14.37 24.07
C LEU A 928 17.67 -14.17 24.09
N GLU A 929 18.43 -15.23 24.29
CA GLU A 929 19.90 -15.23 24.37
C GLU A 929 20.47 -16.38 23.51
N CYS A 930 21.50 -16.10 22.70
CA CYS A 930 22.14 -17.04 21.78
C CYS A 930 23.63 -16.68 21.61
#